data_AF-A0A1D6M147-F1
#
_entry.id   AF-A0A1D6M147-F1
#
_cell.length_a   1.000
_cell.length_b   1.000
_cell.length_c   1.000
_cell.angle_alpha   90.00
_cell.angle_beta   90.00
_cell.angle_gamma   90.00
#
_symmetry.space_group_name_H-M   'P 1'
#
loop_
_entity.id
_entity.type
_entity.pdbx_description
1 polymer ?
#
loop_
_entity_poly.entity_id
_entity_poly.type
_entity_poly.pdbx_seq_one_letter_code
_entity_poly.pdbx_strand_id
1 'polypeptide(L)'
;MVLKLLSTFLPLDSGSEGRYVQHMPMLHALVSGISSIDTVHILSLYGLVPEVASMLMPLCENFGSLPPSDHRSCKLEEASVYSVFSCAFLSLLRLWKFHRPPIESALSRRGVSVWSELRLDFLLLLRNSHSSLKNLSNVTQSSIFELDPPFQKPLYIDSFPKLRAWYFQNQACIASTLSSACSRTTVLHVANMILKIICHNKVPKGGVLSVNPQSTANSTTSSSPAGVQEDMCQWPTLPAWEILEAVPFVLEAMLTSCAHGRLSSRDLVTGLRDLADFLPASLAAIVSYFSAEVTSGIWKPVMLNGMDWPSPAATLPVVESEIKEALAFAGVHINICPRPRSAMPMLPLPIAALMSLSITVKMEEFSHLHGIISQGIEICATSSSWPTMQIIGALWSQKARRWHDFIILTCSQSPFTRDNTAVAQLIRSCFSSFLGPLVDGRSCSVANRGVANLLGQSSDEKAHRLAVAPGFLYMRSCRLFPNNTFVCEEILEVVIERAHALANDRSSDRPARLRSECLPLSAASSLVEQIASLAATMLCHAGGVNLIRLLYEQIMPTLLLSGGEAKLGSGGMVCSIIEGYTLAYVLLFSGATVWGVGETSPAYTLIYTSKRQRVLDRHLEFMARVMEGNIVLGCGDATWRSYVLCFVNLLVSFVPAWVPEVKLNTLQKLASGLRRWHEGDLALSLLELGGAKTVTSVVESLLR
;
A
#
# COMPACT_ATOMS: atom_id res chain seq x y z
N MET A 1 -13.39 -21.76 -8.94
CA MET A 1 -14.38 -21.84 -10.05
C MET A 1 -14.30 -20.65 -10.98
N VAL A 2 -14.52 -19.41 -10.50
CA VAL A 2 -14.46 -18.18 -11.33
C VAL A 2 -13.16 -18.04 -12.13
N LEU A 3 -12.00 -18.27 -11.50
CA LEU A 3 -10.70 -18.22 -12.19
C LEU A 3 -10.52 -19.32 -13.24
N LYS A 4 -11.09 -20.51 -13.01
CA LYS A 4 -11.05 -21.61 -13.99
C LYS A 4 -11.94 -21.30 -15.20
N LEU A 5 -13.10 -20.67 -14.97
CA LEU A 5 -13.98 -20.23 -16.06
C LEU A 5 -13.32 -19.13 -16.89
N LEU A 6 -12.71 -18.12 -16.25
CA LEU A 6 -11.95 -17.09 -16.99
C LEU A 6 -10.77 -17.66 -17.75
N SER A 7 -10.08 -18.66 -17.22
CA SER A 7 -8.99 -19.31 -17.94
C SER A 7 -9.46 -20.11 -19.14
N THR A 8 -10.69 -20.62 -19.16
CA THR A 8 -11.20 -21.32 -20.35
C THR A 8 -11.42 -20.37 -21.54
N PHE A 9 -11.56 -19.06 -21.29
CA PHE A 9 -11.74 -18.03 -22.33
C PHE A 9 -10.43 -17.38 -22.81
N LEU A 10 -9.27 -17.76 -22.26
CA LEU A 10 -7.98 -17.12 -22.51
C LEU A 10 -6.86 -18.18 -22.63
N PRO A 11 -5.76 -17.95 -23.36
CA PRO A 11 -5.61 -17.08 -24.51
C PRO A 11 -6.16 -17.75 -25.78
N LEU A 12 -6.94 -16.99 -26.55
CA LEU A 12 -7.24 -17.34 -27.93
C LEU A 12 -6.39 -16.46 -28.82
N ASP A 13 -5.70 -17.05 -29.79
CA ASP A 13 -4.85 -16.37 -30.76
C ASP A 13 -5.55 -15.18 -31.42
N SER A 14 -4.74 -14.27 -31.97
CA SER A 14 -5.06 -12.93 -32.52
C SER A 14 -6.13 -12.85 -33.62
N GLY A 15 -6.83 -13.95 -33.94
CA GLY A 15 -7.95 -14.01 -34.88
C GLY A 15 -9.33 -14.22 -34.23
N SER A 16 -9.46 -14.09 -32.90
CA SER A 16 -10.70 -14.45 -32.16
C SER A 16 -11.56 -13.28 -31.66
N GLU A 17 -11.42 -12.07 -32.23
CA GLU A 17 -12.21 -10.89 -31.82
C GLU A 17 -13.72 -11.17 -31.74
N GLY A 18 -14.25 -12.01 -32.65
CA GLY A 18 -15.65 -12.42 -32.64
C GLY A 18 -16.09 -13.31 -31.46
N ARG A 19 -15.20 -14.07 -30.80
CA ARG A 19 -15.56 -14.96 -29.68
C ARG A 19 -15.74 -14.22 -28.36
N TYR A 20 -14.98 -13.14 -28.13
CA TYR A 20 -15.12 -12.32 -26.91
C TYR A 20 -16.47 -11.57 -26.89
N VAL A 21 -16.89 -11.05 -28.04
CA VAL A 21 -18.18 -10.34 -28.17
C VAL A 21 -19.36 -11.29 -27.95
N GLN A 22 -19.27 -12.54 -28.40
CA GLN A 22 -20.32 -13.55 -28.20
C GLN A 22 -20.53 -13.93 -26.72
N HIS A 23 -19.48 -13.90 -25.89
CA HIS A 23 -19.54 -14.25 -24.46
C HIS A 23 -19.53 -13.02 -23.54
N MET A 24 -19.76 -11.82 -24.10
CA MET A 24 -19.64 -10.54 -23.39
C MET A 24 -20.44 -10.48 -22.08
N PRO A 25 -21.72 -10.92 -21.99
CA PRO A 25 -22.47 -10.90 -20.72
C PRO A 25 -21.86 -11.81 -19.64
N MET A 26 -21.32 -12.95 -20.04
CA MET A 26 -20.67 -13.89 -19.13
C MET A 26 -19.33 -13.35 -18.62
N LEU A 27 -18.51 -12.77 -19.51
CA LEU A 27 -17.27 -12.10 -19.14
C LEU A 27 -17.52 -10.92 -18.20
N HIS A 28 -18.55 -10.12 -18.48
CA HIS A 28 -18.97 -9.01 -17.64
C HIS A 28 -19.28 -9.48 -16.21
N ALA A 29 -20.11 -10.51 -16.06
CA ALA A 29 -20.48 -11.06 -14.75
C ALA A 29 -19.28 -11.67 -14.00
N LEU A 30 -18.38 -12.37 -14.69
CA LEU A 30 -17.19 -12.97 -14.08
C LEU A 30 -16.22 -11.90 -13.54
N VAL A 31 -15.96 -10.85 -14.34
CA VAL A 31 -15.07 -9.76 -13.93
C VAL A 31 -15.69 -8.95 -12.81
N SER A 32 -17.00 -8.66 -12.88
CA SER A 32 -17.73 -7.96 -11.82
C SER A 32 -17.73 -8.72 -10.48
N GLY A 33 -17.75 -10.06 -10.52
CA GLY A 33 -17.60 -10.88 -9.31
C GLY A 33 -16.20 -10.82 -8.68
N ILE A 34 -15.15 -10.67 -9.50
CA ILE A 34 -13.76 -10.54 -9.04
C ILE A 34 -13.50 -9.16 -8.44
N SER A 35 -14.21 -8.14 -8.90
CA SER A 35 -13.99 -6.75 -8.53
C SER A 35 -14.60 -6.35 -7.20
N SER A 36 -15.28 -7.25 -6.48
CA SER A 36 -15.74 -6.99 -5.11
C SER A 36 -14.54 -6.77 -4.17
N ILE A 37 -14.74 -5.99 -3.11
CA ILE A 37 -13.68 -5.72 -2.12
C ILE A 37 -13.21 -7.03 -1.48
N ASP A 38 -14.16 -7.90 -1.11
CA ASP A 38 -13.86 -9.16 -0.42
C ASP A 38 -13.09 -10.12 -1.31
N THR A 39 -13.49 -10.25 -2.58
CA THR A 39 -12.80 -11.13 -3.53
C THR A 39 -11.35 -10.69 -3.77
N VAL A 40 -11.09 -9.38 -3.90
CA VAL A 40 -9.73 -8.86 -4.06
C VAL A 40 -8.86 -9.17 -2.84
N HIS A 41 -9.40 -9.06 -1.62
CA HIS A 41 -8.67 -9.40 -0.39
C HIS A 41 -8.36 -10.90 -0.33
N ILE A 42 -9.34 -11.75 -0.64
CA ILE A 42 -9.18 -13.20 -0.68
C ILE A 42 -8.09 -13.57 -1.70
N LEU A 43 -8.15 -13.03 -2.93
CA LEU A 43 -7.15 -13.27 -3.96
C LEU A 43 -5.74 -12.82 -3.52
N SER A 44 -5.63 -11.71 -2.81
CA SER A 44 -4.36 -11.23 -2.24
C SER A 44 -3.82 -12.16 -1.16
N LEU A 45 -4.68 -12.74 -0.31
CA LEU A 45 -4.26 -13.69 0.73
C LEU A 45 -3.73 -14.99 0.14
N TYR A 46 -4.36 -15.48 -0.93
CA TYR A 46 -3.91 -16.67 -1.64
C TYR A 46 -2.75 -16.43 -2.62
N GLY A 47 -2.25 -15.19 -2.73
CA GLY A 47 -1.15 -14.85 -3.63
C GLY A 47 -1.51 -14.93 -5.13
N LEU A 48 -2.81 -14.95 -5.48
CA LEU A 48 -3.30 -15.16 -6.85
C LEU A 48 -3.36 -13.86 -7.69
N VAL A 49 -2.90 -12.75 -7.14
CA VAL A 49 -2.93 -11.44 -7.80
C VAL A 49 -2.21 -11.44 -9.16
N PRO A 50 -1.00 -12.02 -9.30
CA PRO A 50 -0.30 -12.11 -10.59
C PRO A 50 -1.12 -12.85 -11.67
N GLU A 51 -1.74 -13.98 -11.32
CA GLU A 51 -2.54 -14.79 -12.21
C GLU A 51 -3.79 -14.03 -12.68
N VAL A 52 -4.53 -13.41 -11.76
CA VAL A 52 -5.73 -12.64 -12.10
C VAL A 52 -5.37 -11.41 -12.94
N ALA A 53 -4.31 -10.68 -12.61
CA ALA A 53 -3.84 -9.55 -13.41
C ALA A 53 -3.52 -9.98 -14.85
N SER A 54 -2.89 -11.15 -15.03
CA SER A 54 -2.59 -11.70 -16.36
C SER A 54 -3.83 -12.07 -17.18
N MET A 55 -4.96 -12.38 -16.53
CA MET A 55 -6.24 -12.64 -17.20
C MET A 55 -6.97 -11.35 -17.58
N LEU A 56 -6.82 -10.28 -16.78
CA LEU A 56 -7.48 -9.00 -17.02
C LEU A 56 -6.79 -8.17 -18.11
N MET A 57 -5.46 -8.26 -18.26
CA MET A 57 -4.70 -7.50 -19.27
C MET A 57 -5.20 -7.74 -20.71
N PRO A 58 -5.38 -8.98 -21.20
CA PRO A 58 -5.94 -9.24 -22.52
C PRO A 58 -7.36 -8.69 -22.71
N LEU A 59 -8.20 -8.77 -21.67
CA LEU A 59 -9.55 -8.20 -21.71
C LEU A 59 -9.53 -6.69 -21.86
N CYS A 60 -8.62 -6.00 -21.15
CA CYS A 60 -8.43 -4.56 -21.30
C CYS A 60 -7.95 -4.19 -22.71
N GLU A 61 -6.95 -4.92 -23.23
CA GLU A 61 -6.39 -4.65 -24.56
C GLU A 61 -7.44 -4.83 -25.67
N ASN A 62 -8.20 -5.93 -25.63
CA ASN A 62 -9.21 -6.25 -26.65
C ASN A 62 -10.45 -5.34 -26.53
N PHE A 63 -11.14 -5.31 -25.38
CA PHE A 63 -12.37 -4.53 -25.25
C PHE A 63 -12.12 -3.02 -25.29
N GLY A 64 -10.96 -2.53 -24.85
CA GLY A 64 -10.63 -1.12 -24.96
C GLY A 64 -10.34 -0.67 -26.40
N SER A 65 -10.07 -1.61 -27.31
CA SER A 65 -9.80 -1.36 -28.73
C SER A 65 -11.06 -1.37 -29.59
N LEU A 66 -12.16 -1.94 -29.09
CA LEU A 66 -13.41 -2.07 -29.84
C LEU A 66 -14.24 -0.78 -29.73
N PRO A 67 -14.86 -0.30 -30.82
CA PRO A 67 -15.84 0.77 -30.75
C PRO A 67 -17.13 0.28 -30.06
N PRO A 68 -17.92 1.16 -29.43
CA PRO A 68 -19.20 0.78 -28.83
C PRO A 68 -20.21 0.37 -29.92
N SER A 69 -21.00 -0.67 -29.64
CA SER A 69 -22.03 -1.18 -30.57
C SER A 69 -23.35 -0.39 -30.55
N ASP A 70 -23.63 0.36 -29.47
CA ASP A 70 -24.87 1.14 -29.27
C ASP A 70 -24.58 2.54 -28.70
N HIS A 71 -25.38 3.53 -29.12
CA HIS A 71 -25.26 4.95 -28.77
C HIS A 71 -25.78 5.33 -27.36
N ARG A 72 -26.11 4.35 -26.51
CA ARG A 72 -26.81 4.60 -25.24
C ARG A 72 -25.81 4.65 -24.08
N SER A 73 -26.05 5.56 -23.13
CA SER A 73 -25.29 5.72 -21.88
C SER A 73 -25.00 4.36 -21.23
N CYS A 74 -23.75 4.10 -20.88
CA CYS A 74 -23.30 2.81 -20.38
C CYS A 74 -23.83 2.58 -18.95
N LYS A 75 -24.89 1.79 -18.80
CA LYS A 75 -25.22 1.23 -17.48
C LYS A 75 -24.24 0.09 -17.21
N LEU A 76 -23.49 0.14 -16.11
CA LEU A 76 -22.58 -0.95 -15.72
C LEU A 76 -23.32 -2.27 -15.48
N GLU A 77 -24.64 -2.24 -15.29
CA GLU A 77 -25.47 -3.44 -15.14
C GLU A 77 -25.72 -4.16 -16.49
N GLU A 78 -25.61 -3.45 -17.61
CA GLU A 78 -25.82 -3.99 -18.95
C GLU A 78 -24.47 -4.31 -19.60
N ALA A 79 -24.38 -5.52 -20.17
CA ALA A 79 -23.16 -5.94 -20.84
C ALA A 79 -22.97 -5.12 -22.14
N SER A 80 -21.92 -4.32 -22.17
CA SER A 80 -21.48 -3.52 -23.31
C SER A 80 -19.96 -3.58 -23.39
N VAL A 81 -19.41 -3.16 -24.54
CA VAL A 81 -17.95 -3.09 -24.73
C VAL A 81 -17.29 -2.23 -23.65
N TYR A 82 -17.88 -1.08 -23.32
CA TYR A 82 -17.38 -0.18 -22.30
C TYR A 82 -17.57 -0.68 -20.87
N SER A 83 -18.65 -1.41 -20.56
CA SER A 83 -18.83 -1.96 -19.20
C SER A 83 -17.84 -3.09 -18.92
N VAL A 84 -17.62 -3.99 -19.89
CA VAL A 84 -16.61 -5.06 -19.76
C VAL A 84 -15.20 -4.48 -19.66
N PHE A 85 -14.85 -3.54 -20.55
CA PHE A 85 -13.56 -2.85 -20.47
C PHE A 85 -13.38 -2.16 -19.12
N SER A 86 -14.36 -1.36 -18.67
CA SER A 86 -14.26 -0.61 -17.41
C SER A 86 -14.15 -1.54 -16.21
N CYS A 87 -14.96 -2.60 -16.14
CA CYS A 87 -14.86 -3.61 -15.09
C CYS A 87 -13.46 -4.25 -15.07
N ALA A 88 -12.93 -4.68 -16.21
CA ALA A 88 -11.62 -5.34 -16.28
C ALA A 88 -10.48 -4.38 -15.90
N PHE A 89 -10.51 -3.17 -16.45
CA PHE A 89 -9.49 -2.16 -16.25
C PHE A 89 -9.45 -1.67 -14.79
N LEU A 90 -10.59 -1.30 -14.22
CA LEU A 90 -10.66 -0.84 -12.82
C LEU A 90 -10.28 -1.95 -11.84
N SER A 91 -10.61 -3.20 -12.14
CA SER A 91 -10.17 -4.37 -11.35
C SER A 91 -8.67 -4.58 -11.40
N LEU A 92 -8.08 -4.46 -12.59
CA LEU A 92 -6.64 -4.56 -12.80
C LEU A 92 -5.91 -3.48 -11.99
N LEU A 93 -6.37 -2.23 -12.07
CA LEU A 93 -5.77 -1.12 -11.32
C LEU A 93 -5.84 -1.33 -9.80
N ARG A 94 -6.95 -1.88 -9.28
CA ARG A 94 -7.10 -2.20 -7.86
C ARG A 94 -6.16 -3.32 -7.41
N LEU A 95 -6.05 -4.40 -8.19
CA LEU A 95 -5.14 -5.51 -7.92
C LEU A 95 -3.67 -5.07 -8.00
N TRP A 96 -3.36 -4.22 -8.97
CA TRP A 96 -2.06 -3.59 -9.14
C TRP A 96 -1.75 -2.55 -8.04
N LYS A 97 -2.76 -2.09 -7.29
CA LYS A 97 -2.64 -0.98 -6.33
C LYS A 97 -2.11 0.29 -7.00
N PHE A 98 -2.51 0.51 -8.26
CA PHE A 98 -1.97 1.53 -9.16
C PHE A 98 -1.91 2.93 -8.54
N HIS A 99 -2.98 3.35 -7.87
CA HIS A 99 -3.06 4.69 -7.30
C HIS A 99 -2.25 4.85 -6.02
N ARG A 100 -1.77 3.77 -5.39
CA ARG A 100 -0.99 3.91 -4.15
C ARG A 100 0.34 4.61 -4.48
N PRO A 101 0.67 5.78 -3.87
CA PRO A 101 1.95 6.41 -4.11
C PRO A 101 3.04 5.40 -3.72
N PRO A 102 4.12 5.27 -4.51
CA PRO A 102 5.26 4.49 -4.08
C PRO A 102 5.71 5.03 -2.73
N ILE A 103 5.99 4.11 -1.81
CA ILE A 103 6.52 4.35 -0.46
C ILE A 103 7.76 5.27 -0.48
N GLU A 104 8.34 5.49 -1.66
CA GLU A 104 9.51 6.32 -1.94
C GLU A 104 9.22 7.81 -2.14
N SER A 105 7.96 8.23 -2.37
CA SER A 105 7.64 9.66 -2.56
C SER A 105 7.74 10.48 -1.27
N ALA A 106 7.59 9.85 -0.09
CA ALA A 106 7.92 10.47 1.20
C ALA A 106 9.43 10.43 1.52
N LEU A 107 10.22 9.63 0.78
CA LEU A 107 11.66 9.42 1.01
C LEU A 107 12.57 10.24 0.06
N SER A 108 12.00 10.95 -0.92
CA SER A 108 12.78 11.76 -1.87
C SER A 108 13.14 13.15 -1.30
N ARG A 109 13.96 13.16 -0.24
CA ARG A 109 14.98 14.22 -0.07
C ARG A 109 16.40 13.66 -0.23
N ARG A 110 16.56 12.35 -0.44
CA ARG A 110 17.88 11.72 -0.58
C ARG A 110 17.88 10.53 -1.55
N GLY A 111 17.55 10.80 -2.82
CA GLY A 111 18.21 10.24 -4.01
C GLY A 111 18.60 8.75 -4.09
N VAL A 112 17.85 7.80 -3.50
CA VAL A 112 18.04 6.36 -3.77
C VAL A 112 16.67 5.72 -3.94
N SER A 113 16.18 5.67 -5.17
CA SER A 113 14.98 4.92 -5.55
C SER A 113 15.33 3.44 -5.70
N VAL A 114 14.64 2.56 -4.97
CA VAL A 114 14.87 1.11 -5.03
C VAL A 114 13.55 0.45 -5.38
N TRP A 115 13.22 0.46 -6.69
CA TRP A 115 12.49 -0.54 -7.50
C TRP A 115 11.62 -1.58 -6.78
N SER A 116 10.89 -1.16 -5.75
CA SER A 116 9.92 -1.94 -4.97
C SER A 116 8.49 -1.53 -5.32
N GLU A 117 8.34 -0.84 -6.46
CA GLU A 117 7.07 -0.62 -7.11
C GLU A 117 6.55 -1.98 -7.59
N LEU A 118 5.36 -2.37 -7.14
CA LEU A 118 4.51 -3.31 -7.87
C LEU A 118 4.28 -2.67 -9.23
N ARG A 119 5.17 -2.90 -10.20
CA ARG A 119 4.94 -2.56 -11.61
C ARG A 119 4.20 -3.70 -12.27
N LEU A 120 3.50 -3.40 -13.35
CA LEU A 120 2.84 -4.42 -14.16
C LEU A 120 3.86 -5.48 -14.64
N ASP A 121 5.09 -5.05 -14.96
CA ASP A 121 6.22 -5.92 -15.29
C ASP A 121 6.58 -6.89 -14.16
N PHE A 122 6.52 -6.42 -12.91
CA PHE A 122 6.80 -7.25 -11.74
C PHE A 122 5.70 -8.30 -11.53
N LEU A 123 4.42 -7.94 -11.69
CA LEU A 123 3.32 -8.91 -11.64
C LEU A 123 3.44 -9.98 -12.74
N LEU A 124 3.83 -9.60 -13.95
CA LEU A 124 4.05 -10.56 -15.03
C LEU A 124 5.28 -11.45 -14.77
N LEU A 125 6.36 -10.90 -14.21
CA LEU A 125 7.53 -11.67 -13.78
C LEU A 125 7.14 -12.72 -12.72
N LEU A 126 6.31 -12.34 -11.75
CA LEU A 126 5.77 -13.25 -10.73
C LEU A 126 4.94 -14.37 -11.35
N ARG A 127 4.03 -14.03 -12.26
CA ARG A 127 3.20 -15.04 -12.93
C ARG A 127 4.04 -16.02 -13.75
N ASN A 128 5.02 -15.52 -14.51
CA ASN A 128 5.92 -16.36 -15.31
C ASN A 128 6.83 -17.25 -14.45
N SER A 129 7.12 -16.83 -13.21
CA SER A 129 7.87 -17.67 -12.29
C SER A 129 7.04 -18.77 -11.64
N HIS A 130 5.78 -18.46 -11.28
CA HIS A 130 4.84 -19.47 -10.77
C HIS A 130 4.58 -20.56 -11.82
N SER A 131 4.48 -20.21 -13.11
CA SER A 131 4.35 -21.21 -14.18
C SER A 131 5.63 -22.04 -14.36
N SER A 132 6.81 -21.42 -14.28
CA SER A 132 8.08 -22.14 -14.35
C SER A 132 8.30 -23.09 -13.16
N LEU A 133 7.84 -22.73 -11.96
CA LEU A 133 7.96 -23.55 -10.74
C LEU A 133 7.06 -24.81 -10.83
N LYS A 134 5.83 -24.66 -11.33
CA LYS A 134 4.91 -25.79 -11.58
C LYS A 134 5.47 -26.79 -12.57
N ASN A 135 6.27 -26.34 -13.55
CA ASN A 135 6.93 -27.21 -14.52
C ASN A 135 8.15 -27.95 -13.93
N LEU A 136 8.74 -27.44 -12.84
CA LEU A 136 9.85 -28.11 -12.12
C LEU A 136 9.34 -29.16 -11.11
N SER A 137 8.18 -28.91 -10.48
CA SER A 137 7.62 -29.74 -9.42
C SER A 137 6.69 -30.86 -9.93
N ASN A 138 7.13 -31.65 -10.92
CA ASN A 138 6.39 -32.85 -11.39
C ASN A 138 6.41 -34.03 -10.39
N VAL A 139 6.60 -33.76 -9.10
CA VAL A 139 6.55 -34.77 -8.04
C VAL A 139 5.54 -34.31 -7.00
N THR A 140 4.33 -34.87 -7.11
CA THR A 140 3.30 -35.01 -6.06
C THR A 140 2.90 -33.73 -5.33
N GLN A 141 1.92 -33.01 -5.87
CA GLN A 141 0.80 -32.45 -5.10
C GLN A 141 -0.24 -31.89 -6.07
N SER A 142 -1.43 -32.49 -6.07
CA SER A 142 -2.61 -31.99 -6.78
C SER A 142 -3.01 -30.63 -6.19
N SER A 143 -2.48 -29.55 -6.76
CA SER A 143 -2.85 -28.20 -6.36
C SER A 143 -4.30 -27.93 -6.80
N ILE A 144 -5.10 -27.34 -5.91
CA ILE A 144 -6.54 -27.09 -6.09
C ILE A 144 -6.85 -26.17 -7.29
N PHE A 145 -5.83 -25.56 -7.92
CA PHE A 145 -5.91 -24.61 -9.02
C PHE A 145 -5.01 -24.97 -10.22
N GLU A 146 -5.13 -26.19 -10.74
CA GLU A 146 -4.69 -26.48 -12.11
C GLU A 146 -5.48 -25.61 -13.10
N LEU A 147 -4.75 -24.71 -13.78
CA LEU A 147 -5.21 -23.83 -14.85
C LEU A 147 -4.67 -24.40 -16.16
N ASP A 148 -5.46 -24.33 -17.24
CA ASP A 148 -5.22 -25.03 -18.51
C ASP A 148 -3.84 -24.73 -19.17
N PRO A 149 -3.31 -25.65 -20.00
CA PRO A 149 -1.97 -25.56 -20.60
C PRO A 149 -1.61 -24.27 -21.38
N PRO A 150 -2.49 -23.53 -22.08
CA PRO A 150 -2.08 -22.32 -22.79
C PRO A 150 -1.77 -21.14 -21.85
N PHE A 151 -2.06 -21.24 -20.55
CA PHE A 151 -1.61 -20.27 -19.53
C PHE A 151 -0.12 -20.38 -19.17
N GLN A 152 0.60 -21.39 -19.67
CA GLN A 152 2.00 -21.66 -19.29
C GLN A 152 3.03 -20.83 -20.10
N LYS A 153 2.63 -20.17 -21.19
CA LYS A 153 3.53 -19.32 -21.98
C LYS A 153 3.91 -18.04 -21.20
N PRO A 154 5.20 -17.62 -21.20
CA PRO A 154 5.60 -16.39 -20.56
C PRO A 154 4.90 -15.19 -21.23
N LEU A 155 4.33 -14.30 -20.42
CA LEU A 155 3.70 -13.05 -20.85
C LEU A 155 4.58 -11.87 -20.47
N TYR A 156 4.71 -10.91 -21.38
CA TYR A 156 5.46 -9.68 -21.19
C TYR A 156 4.55 -8.48 -21.45
N ILE A 157 4.87 -7.33 -20.85
CA ILE A 157 4.08 -6.10 -21.05
C ILE A 157 4.03 -5.67 -22.51
N ASP A 158 5.05 -6.03 -23.29
CA ASP A 158 5.15 -5.76 -24.72
C ASP A 158 4.02 -6.44 -25.53
N SER A 159 3.36 -7.45 -24.96
CA SER A 159 2.18 -8.09 -25.55
C SER A 159 0.92 -7.23 -25.48
N PHE A 160 0.92 -6.14 -24.70
CA PHE A 160 -0.22 -5.25 -24.47
C PHE A 160 0.17 -3.78 -24.75
N PRO A 161 0.39 -3.42 -26.03
CA PRO A 161 0.95 -2.13 -26.41
C PRO A 161 0.06 -0.94 -26.02
N LYS A 162 -1.27 -1.05 -26.05
CA LYS A 162 -2.17 0.07 -25.71
C LYS A 162 -2.23 0.30 -24.21
N LEU A 163 -2.35 -0.76 -23.40
CA LEU A 163 -2.24 -0.64 -21.95
C LEU A 163 -0.90 -0.02 -21.53
N ARG A 164 0.20 -0.44 -22.18
CA ARG A 164 1.54 0.12 -21.95
C ARG A 164 1.62 1.60 -22.35
N ALA A 165 1.09 1.96 -23.51
CA ALA A 165 1.07 3.34 -23.99
C ALA A 165 0.30 4.27 -23.04
N TRP A 166 -0.91 3.85 -22.63
CA TRP A 166 -1.71 4.58 -21.65
C TRP A 166 -0.97 4.73 -20.31
N TYR A 167 -0.32 3.67 -19.83
CA TYR A 167 0.44 3.73 -18.58
C TYR A 167 1.55 4.78 -18.62
N PHE A 168 2.38 4.77 -19.66
CA PHE A 168 3.45 5.77 -19.81
C PHE A 168 2.92 7.18 -19.99
N GLN A 169 1.82 7.35 -20.74
CA GLN A 169 1.18 8.65 -20.88
C GLN A 169 0.67 9.15 -19.53
N ASN A 170 -0.05 8.32 -18.77
CA ASN A 170 -0.55 8.70 -17.46
C ASN A 170 0.59 9.07 -16.50
N GLN A 171 1.72 8.35 -16.53
CA GLN A 171 2.91 8.72 -15.77
C GLN A 171 3.49 10.08 -16.20
N ALA A 172 3.58 10.34 -17.50
CA ALA A 172 4.05 11.62 -18.03
C ALA A 172 3.13 12.78 -17.62
N CYS A 173 1.81 12.58 -17.68
CA CYS A 173 0.80 13.56 -17.26
C CYS A 173 0.85 13.88 -15.76
N ILE A 174 1.28 12.93 -14.91
CA ILE A 174 1.47 13.15 -13.47
C ILE A 174 2.79 13.88 -13.17
N ALA A 175 3.84 13.59 -13.93
CA ALA A 175 5.19 14.10 -13.68
C ALA A 175 5.41 15.54 -14.16
N SER A 176 4.62 16.03 -15.12
CA SER A 176 4.75 17.38 -15.69
C SER A 176 3.39 18.03 -15.93
N THR A 177 3.33 19.36 -15.87
CA THR A 177 2.17 20.13 -16.32
C THR A 177 1.90 19.87 -17.80
N LEU A 178 0.64 19.64 -18.17
CA LEU A 178 0.23 19.21 -19.51
C LEU A 178 0.58 20.21 -20.63
N SER A 179 1.00 21.43 -20.28
CA SER A 179 1.45 22.46 -21.22
C SER A 179 2.73 22.07 -21.98
N SER A 180 3.57 21.16 -21.46
CA SER A 180 4.80 20.69 -22.13
C SER A 180 4.64 19.39 -22.93
N ALA A 181 3.52 18.67 -22.78
CA ALA A 181 3.33 17.31 -23.34
C ALA A 181 2.63 17.28 -24.72
N CYS A 182 2.30 18.44 -25.29
CA CYS A 182 1.37 18.52 -26.40
C CYS A 182 2.06 18.51 -27.78
N SER A 183 2.26 17.32 -28.35
CA SER A 183 2.64 17.17 -29.77
C SER A 183 1.64 16.38 -30.62
N ARG A 184 0.55 15.84 -30.03
CA ARG A 184 -0.45 15.01 -30.74
C ARG A 184 -1.76 15.77 -30.96
N THR A 185 -1.97 16.23 -32.19
CA THR A 185 -3.17 16.96 -32.63
C THR A 185 -4.47 16.15 -32.53
N THR A 186 -4.40 14.82 -32.59
CA THR A 186 -5.56 13.91 -32.51
C THR A 186 -6.15 13.83 -31.10
N VAL A 187 -5.32 13.78 -30.05
CA VAL A 187 -5.78 13.69 -28.66
C VAL A 187 -6.50 14.98 -28.23
N LEU A 188 -5.98 16.14 -28.64
CA LEU A 188 -6.63 17.44 -28.44
C LEU A 188 -7.99 17.52 -29.15
N HIS A 189 -8.13 16.92 -30.33
CA HIS A 189 -9.39 16.90 -31.04
C HIS A 189 -10.46 16.11 -30.27
N VAL A 190 -10.11 14.92 -29.76
CA VAL A 190 -11.00 14.11 -28.90
C VAL A 190 -11.35 14.84 -27.62
N ALA A 191 -10.38 15.47 -26.94
CA ALA A 191 -10.62 16.26 -25.74
C ALA A 191 -11.60 17.43 -26.01
N ASN A 192 -11.42 18.14 -27.13
CA ASN A 192 -12.33 19.21 -27.53
C ASN A 192 -13.75 18.72 -27.85
N MET A 193 -13.89 17.53 -28.44
CA MET A 193 -15.21 16.91 -28.65
C MET A 193 -15.90 16.62 -27.30
N ILE A 194 -15.18 15.99 -26.36
CA ILE A 194 -15.70 15.68 -25.02
C ILE A 194 -16.09 16.97 -24.28
N LEU A 195 -15.24 18.01 -24.31
CA LEU A 195 -15.53 19.30 -23.70
C LEU A 195 -16.76 19.97 -24.31
N LYS A 196 -16.95 19.90 -25.64
CA LYS A 196 -18.16 20.43 -26.28
C LYS A 196 -19.42 19.72 -25.79
N ILE A 197 -19.41 18.40 -25.69
CA ILE A 197 -20.55 17.62 -25.21
C ILE A 197 -20.86 17.97 -23.76
N ILE A 198 -19.84 18.02 -22.89
CA ILE A 198 -20.00 18.32 -21.46
C ILE A 198 -20.47 19.77 -21.23
N CYS A 199 -19.90 20.75 -21.95
CA CYS A 199 -20.14 22.16 -21.71
C CYS A 199 -21.34 22.74 -22.51
N HIS A 200 -21.68 22.20 -23.69
CA HIS A 200 -22.73 22.77 -24.57
C HIS A 200 -24.08 22.02 -24.56
N ASN A 201 -24.18 20.80 -24.03
CA ASN A 201 -25.45 20.04 -24.00
C ASN A 201 -26.57 20.64 -23.12
N LYS A 202 -26.37 21.83 -22.54
CA LYS A 202 -27.30 22.45 -21.59
C LYS A 202 -27.63 23.92 -21.87
N VAL A 203 -27.48 24.42 -23.09
CA VAL A 203 -28.25 25.62 -23.47
C VAL A 203 -29.69 25.16 -23.77
N PRO A 204 -30.71 25.54 -22.97
CA PRO A 204 -32.08 25.27 -23.39
C PRO A 204 -32.33 26.05 -24.69
N LYS A 205 -32.68 25.34 -25.77
CA LYS A 205 -33.37 25.92 -26.92
C LYS A 205 -34.68 26.51 -26.42
N GLY A 206 -34.68 27.79 -26.04
CA GLY A 206 -35.89 28.45 -25.52
C GLY A 206 -35.58 29.68 -24.70
N GLY A 207 -35.20 30.77 -25.37
CA GLY A 207 -35.04 32.07 -24.75
C GLY A 207 -35.06 33.14 -25.83
N VAL A 208 -36.25 33.62 -26.18
CA VAL A 208 -36.44 34.79 -27.04
C VAL A 208 -35.73 35.98 -26.38
N LEU A 209 -34.53 36.32 -26.84
CA LEU A 209 -34.00 37.65 -26.66
C LEU A 209 -34.53 38.52 -27.78
N SER A 210 -35.64 39.20 -27.46
CA SER A 210 -36.12 40.36 -28.19
C SER A 210 -35.02 41.44 -28.19
N VAL A 211 -34.30 41.56 -29.29
CA VAL A 211 -33.64 42.82 -29.66
C VAL A 211 -33.94 43.09 -31.13
N ASN A 212 -34.70 44.15 -31.32
CA ASN A 212 -35.18 44.72 -32.57
C ASN A 212 -34.01 45.09 -33.52
N PRO A 213 -34.08 44.81 -34.82
CA PRO A 213 -33.34 45.56 -35.82
C PRO A 213 -34.31 46.30 -36.75
N GLN A 214 -34.36 47.63 -36.63
CA GLN A 214 -34.96 48.48 -37.66
C GLN A 214 -33.95 48.77 -38.77
N SER A 215 -34.44 48.66 -40.02
CA SER A 215 -33.93 49.26 -41.27
C SER A 215 -32.69 48.57 -41.89
N THR A 216 -32.57 48.24 -43.18
CA THR A 216 -33.38 48.48 -44.40
C THR A 216 -33.04 47.37 -45.43
N ALA A 217 -34.03 47.00 -46.25
CA ALA A 217 -34.00 45.95 -47.26
C ALA A 217 -33.17 46.25 -48.53
N ASN A 218 -32.66 45.21 -49.23
CA ASN A 218 -33.22 44.76 -50.52
C ASN A 218 -32.45 43.59 -51.19
N SER A 219 -33.24 42.55 -51.55
CA SER A 219 -33.25 41.66 -52.75
C SER A 219 -31.96 40.91 -53.20
N THR A 220 -31.93 39.62 -53.63
CA THR A 220 -32.98 38.64 -54.02
C THR A 220 -32.37 37.23 -54.25
N THR A 221 -33.21 36.21 -54.07
CA THR A 221 -33.31 34.89 -54.77
C THR A 221 -32.31 33.73 -54.55
N SER A 222 -32.79 32.77 -53.76
CA SER A 222 -32.96 31.32 -54.05
C SER A 222 -31.76 30.41 -54.30
N SER A 223 -31.49 29.53 -53.33
CA SER A 223 -31.68 28.08 -53.51
C SER A 223 -31.59 27.38 -52.15
N SER A 224 -32.64 26.67 -51.75
CA SER A 224 -32.55 25.66 -50.71
C SER A 224 -31.91 24.41 -51.29
N PRO A 225 -31.07 23.70 -50.52
CA PRO A 225 -31.22 22.26 -50.44
C PRO A 225 -31.55 21.84 -49.01
N ALA A 226 -32.35 20.78 -48.96
CA ALA A 226 -32.84 20.10 -47.80
C ALA A 226 -31.71 19.54 -46.90
N GLY A 227 -32.00 19.47 -45.60
CA GLY A 227 -31.43 18.45 -44.72
C GLY A 227 -30.14 18.82 -43.99
N VAL A 228 -30.10 19.95 -43.28
CA VAL A 228 -29.22 20.04 -42.10
C VAL A 228 -29.91 19.26 -40.99
N GLN A 229 -29.64 17.95 -40.96
CA GLN A 229 -30.01 17.09 -39.86
C GLN A 229 -29.41 17.68 -38.59
N GLU A 230 -30.26 17.90 -37.60
CA GLU A 230 -29.92 18.44 -36.30
C GLU A 230 -28.70 17.72 -35.72
N ASP A 231 -27.62 18.45 -35.44
CA ASP A 231 -26.49 17.99 -34.64
C ASP A 231 -26.99 17.68 -33.22
N MET A 232 -27.61 16.51 -33.06
CA MET A 232 -27.84 15.85 -31.79
C MET A 232 -26.47 15.52 -31.23
N CYS A 233 -26.09 16.16 -30.12
CA CYS A 233 -24.82 15.95 -29.45
C CYS A 233 -24.72 14.51 -28.89
N GLN A 234 -24.29 13.58 -29.75
CA GLN A 234 -24.04 12.19 -29.40
C GLN A 234 -22.60 12.04 -28.91
N TRP A 235 -22.41 11.18 -27.91
CA TRP A 235 -21.07 10.82 -27.43
C TRP A 235 -20.24 10.18 -28.55
N PRO A 236 -18.92 10.41 -28.58
CA PRO A 236 -18.07 9.91 -29.64
C PRO A 236 -18.03 8.37 -29.63
N THR A 237 -18.23 7.75 -30.80
CA THR A 237 -18.07 6.30 -31.01
C THR A 237 -16.59 5.97 -31.20
N LEU A 238 -15.78 6.16 -30.16
CA LEU A 238 -14.34 5.93 -30.18
C LEU A 238 -13.96 4.74 -29.29
N PRO A 239 -12.83 4.06 -29.56
CA PRO A 239 -12.27 3.07 -28.63
C PRO A 239 -12.04 3.69 -27.24
N ALA A 240 -12.24 2.90 -26.19
CA ALA A 240 -12.10 3.39 -24.82
C ALA A 240 -10.68 3.92 -24.51
N TRP A 241 -9.65 3.35 -25.14
CA TRP A 241 -8.27 3.82 -25.01
C TRP A 241 -8.09 5.27 -25.48
N GLU A 242 -8.69 5.64 -26.62
CA GLU A 242 -8.57 7.01 -27.16
C GLU A 242 -9.25 8.05 -26.26
N ILE A 243 -10.39 7.66 -25.66
CA ILE A 243 -11.08 8.51 -24.68
C ILE A 243 -10.19 8.67 -23.44
N LEU A 244 -9.64 7.58 -22.89
CA LEU A 244 -8.76 7.62 -21.72
C LEU A 244 -7.49 8.46 -21.92
N GLU A 245 -6.91 8.44 -23.12
CA GLU A 245 -5.77 9.31 -23.47
C GLU A 245 -6.16 10.80 -23.47
N ALA A 246 -7.40 11.13 -23.84
CA ALA A 246 -7.89 12.50 -23.86
C ALA A 246 -8.32 13.04 -22.47
N VAL A 247 -8.67 12.16 -21.53
CA VAL A 247 -9.22 12.56 -20.21
C VAL A 247 -8.34 13.59 -19.47
N PRO A 248 -7.02 13.43 -19.30
CA PRO A 248 -6.21 14.41 -18.57
C PRO A 248 -6.31 15.84 -19.14
N PHE A 249 -6.38 15.98 -20.47
CA PHE A 249 -6.53 17.27 -21.13
C PHE A 249 -7.91 17.90 -20.91
N VAL A 250 -8.97 17.07 -20.91
CA VAL A 250 -10.33 17.50 -20.57
C VAL A 250 -10.36 18.02 -19.12
N LEU A 251 -9.72 17.30 -18.20
CA LEU A 251 -9.69 17.66 -16.77
C LEU A 251 -8.96 18.98 -16.52
N GLU A 252 -7.79 19.18 -17.13
CA GLU A 252 -7.04 20.44 -17.04
C GLU A 252 -7.87 21.62 -17.55
N ALA A 253 -8.52 21.48 -18.70
CA ALA A 253 -9.38 22.52 -19.25
C ALA A 253 -10.58 22.82 -18.36
N MET A 254 -11.21 21.79 -17.77
CA MET A 254 -12.34 21.93 -16.86
C MET A 254 -11.95 22.59 -15.53
N LEU A 255 -10.86 22.14 -14.90
CA LEU A 255 -10.34 22.74 -13.67
C LEU A 255 -9.93 24.20 -13.91
N THR A 256 -9.22 24.47 -15.01
CA THR A 256 -8.81 25.83 -15.40
C THR A 256 -10.03 26.72 -15.61
N SER A 257 -11.03 26.25 -16.34
CA SER A 257 -12.27 27.01 -16.58
C SER A 257 -13.04 27.28 -15.30
N CYS A 258 -13.10 26.31 -14.38
CA CYS A 258 -13.73 26.48 -13.08
C CYS A 258 -12.96 27.45 -12.18
N ALA A 259 -11.62 27.38 -12.16
CA ALA A 259 -10.78 28.29 -11.38
C ALA A 259 -10.88 29.75 -11.85
N HIS A 260 -11.12 29.98 -13.14
CA HIS A 260 -11.36 31.31 -13.72
C HIS A 260 -12.83 31.74 -13.68
N GLY A 261 -13.72 30.95 -13.09
CA GLY A 261 -15.16 31.26 -12.99
C GLY A 261 -15.94 31.19 -14.32
N ARG A 262 -15.36 30.60 -15.37
CA ARG A 262 -16.03 30.40 -16.67
C ARG A 262 -16.97 29.18 -16.67
N LEU A 263 -16.70 28.22 -15.80
CA LEU A 263 -17.49 27.02 -15.57
C LEU A 263 -17.97 27.03 -14.12
N SER A 264 -19.26 26.79 -13.87
CA SER A 264 -19.76 26.69 -12.49
C SER A 264 -19.27 25.39 -11.84
N SER A 265 -19.16 25.36 -10.50
CA SER A 265 -18.81 24.14 -9.76
C SER A 265 -19.80 23.00 -10.02
N ARG A 266 -21.09 23.34 -10.20
CA ARG A 266 -22.15 22.37 -10.54
C ARG A 266 -21.92 21.77 -11.92
N ASP A 267 -21.61 22.61 -12.91
CA ASP A 267 -21.36 22.15 -14.27
C ASP A 267 -20.11 21.26 -14.34
N LEU A 268 -19.04 21.64 -13.62
CA LEU A 268 -17.84 20.82 -13.44
C LEU A 268 -18.18 19.42 -12.91
N VAL A 269 -18.91 19.35 -11.79
CA VAL A 269 -19.27 18.06 -11.17
C VAL A 269 -20.20 17.25 -12.06
N THR A 270 -21.16 17.90 -12.73
CA THR A 270 -22.03 17.19 -13.69
C THR A 270 -21.24 16.67 -14.88
N GLY A 271 -20.28 17.43 -15.40
CA GLY A 271 -19.44 16.98 -16.52
C GLY A 271 -18.54 15.80 -16.17
N LEU A 272 -17.95 15.81 -14.97
CA LEU A 272 -17.20 14.67 -14.46
C LEU A 272 -18.08 13.44 -14.28
N ARG A 273 -19.32 13.65 -13.80
CA ARG A 273 -20.30 12.57 -13.67
C ARG A 273 -20.72 12.03 -15.03
N ASP A 274 -21.03 12.89 -15.99
CA ASP A 274 -21.43 12.50 -17.33
C ASP A 274 -20.31 11.68 -18.02
N LEU A 275 -19.05 12.06 -17.79
CA LEU A 275 -17.88 11.30 -18.26
C LEU A 275 -17.74 9.93 -17.56
N ALA A 276 -17.99 9.86 -16.25
CA ALA A 276 -17.95 8.62 -15.48
C ALA A 276 -19.12 7.68 -15.82
N ASP A 277 -20.31 8.23 -16.07
CA ASP A 277 -21.51 7.49 -16.48
C ASP A 277 -21.36 7.01 -17.93
N PHE A 278 -20.66 7.75 -18.80
CA PHE A 278 -20.35 7.32 -20.17
C PHE A 278 -19.26 6.24 -20.22
N LEU A 279 -18.14 6.46 -19.54
CA LEU A 279 -17.01 5.53 -19.48
C LEU A 279 -16.50 5.44 -18.03
N PRO A 280 -16.94 4.46 -17.24
CA PRO A 280 -16.52 4.32 -15.84
C PRO A 280 -15.01 4.16 -15.65
N ALA A 281 -14.29 3.61 -16.64
CA ALA A 281 -12.83 3.54 -16.67
C ALA A 281 -12.14 4.92 -16.51
N SER A 282 -12.80 6.00 -16.93
CA SER A 282 -12.26 7.37 -16.85
C SER A 282 -11.95 7.81 -15.41
N LEU A 283 -12.66 7.27 -14.41
CA LEU A 283 -12.40 7.55 -12.99
C LEU A 283 -10.96 7.26 -12.58
N ALA A 284 -10.32 6.26 -13.18
CA ALA A 284 -8.92 5.97 -12.91
C ALA A 284 -8.01 7.13 -13.30
N ALA A 285 -8.22 7.72 -14.48
CA ALA A 285 -7.47 8.87 -14.97
C ALA A 285 -7.83 10.13 -14.17
N ILE A 286 -9.11 10.33 -13.82
CA ILE A 286 -9.58 11.45 -12.97
C ILE A 286 -8.86 11.44 -11.62
N VAL A 287 -8.92 10.30 -10.92
CA VAL A 287 -8.29 10.16 -9.61
C VAL A 287 -6.77 10.34 -9.71
N SER A 288 -6.14 9.72 -10.71
CA SER A 288 -4.69 9.79 -10.90
C SER A 288 -4.22 11.23 -11.17
N TYR A 289 -4.92 11.94 -12.05
CA TYR A 289 -4.59 13.31 -12.43
C TYR A 289 -4.87 14.29 -11.28
N PHE A 290 -6.04 14.22 -10.64
CA PHE A 290 -6.36 15.09 -9.50
C PHE A 290 -5.41 14.87 -8.32
N SER A 291 -4.98 13.63 -8.06
CA SER A 291 -3.98 13.35 -7.02
C SER A 291 -2.66 14.05 -7.31
N ALA A 292 -2.20 14.03 -8.56
CA ALA A 292 -1.00 14.74 -9.00
C ALA A 292 -1.13 16.26 -8.84
N GLU A 293 -2.25 16.83 -9.27
CA GLU A 293 -2.52 18.26 -9.17
C GLU A 293 -2.66 18.76 -7.72
N VAL A 294 -3.07 17.89 -6.80
CA VAL A 294 -3.05 18.19 -5.37
C VAL A 294 -1.62 18.22 -4.83
N THR A 295 -0.77 17.27 -5.23
CA THR A 295 0.64 17.25 -4.83
C THR A 295 1.45 18.40 -5.42
N SER A 296 1.07 18.89 -6.60
CA SER A 296 1.71 20.05 -7.24
C SER A 296 1.39 21.37 -6.53
N GLY A 297 0.27 21.44 -5.80
CA GLY A 297 -0.12 22.61 -5.01
C GLY A 297 -0.47 23.86 -5.83
N ILE A 298 -0.71 23.70 -7.14
CA ILE A 298 -0.93 24.81 -8.09
C ILE A 298 -2.30 25.48 -7.88
N TRP A 299 -3.31 24.70 -7.48
CA TRP A 299 -4.69 25.15 -7.43
C TRP A 299 -5.04 25.89 -6.13
N LYS A 300 -5.68 27.06 -6.27
CA LYS A 300 -6.18 27.82 -5.12
C LYS A 300 -7.25 27.01 -4.36
N PRO A 301 -7.25 27.04 -3.02
CA PRO A 301 -8.26 26.37 -2.23
C PRO A 301 -9.62 27.08 -2.37
N VAL A 302 -10.70 26.31 -2.30
CA VAL A 302 -12.08 26.77 -2.50
C VAL A 302 -12.88 26.62 -1.22
N MET A 303 -13.81 27.55 -0.98
CA MET A 303 -14.65 27.61 0.22
C MET A 303 -15.85 26.66 0.13
N LEU A 304 -16.05 25.86 1.17
CA LEU A 304 -17.15 24.90 1.30
C LEU A 304 -18.38 25.54 1.96
N ASN A 305 -19.04 26.44 1.22
CA ASN A 305 -20.12 27.31 1.69
C ASN A 305 -21.54 26.71 1.63
N GLY A 306 -21.72 25.54 0.99
CA GLY A 306 -23.02 24.90 0.77
C GLY A 306 -23.77 25.39 -0.48
N MET A 307 -23.31 26.46 -1.13
CA MET A 307 -23.92 27.02 -2.34
C MET A 307 -23.22 26.52 -3.61
N ASP A 308 -21.91 26.73 -3.67
CA ASP A 308 -21.04 26.31 -4.78
C ASP A 308 -20.47 24.91 -4.52
N TRP A 309 -20.12 24.63 -3.27
CA TRP A 309 -19.52 23.38 -2.83
C TRP A 309 -20.20 22.86 -1.56
N PRO A 310 -20.30 21.54 -1.34
CA PRO A 310 -21.00 20.99 -0.19
C PRO A 310 -20.32 21.41 1.13
N SER A 311 -21.12 21.75 2.16
CA SER A 311 -20.59 22.25 3.44
C SER A 311 -20.49 21.15 4.50
N PRO A 312 -19.33 20.99 5.17
CA PRO A 312 -19.16 20.01 6.25
C PRO A 312 -19.63 20.53 7.62
N ALA A 313 -20.05 21.80 7.72
CA ALA A 313 -20.18 22.52 9.00
C ALA A 313 -21.06 21.83 10.06
N ALA A 314 -22.13 21.15 9.63
CA ALA A 314 -23.05 20.48 10.55
C ALA A 314 -22.47 19.18 11.15
N THR A 315 -21.63 18.46 10.41
CA THR A 315 -21.18 17.09 10.75
C THR A 315 -19.74 17.06 11.25
N LEU A 316 -18.96 18.08 10.91
CA LEU A 316 -17.55 18.19 11.28
C LEU A 316 -17.26 18.03 12.78
N PRO A 317 -17.97 18.69 13.72
CA PRO A 317 -17.64 18.54 15.15
C PRO A 317 -17.92 17.13 15.67
N VAL A 318 -18.94 16.45 15.13
CA VAL A 318 -19.27 15.06 15.50
C VAL A 318 -18.16 14.13 15.02
N VAL A 319 -17.77 14.23 13.75
CA VAL A 319 -16.69 13.43 13.17
C VAL A 319 -15.35 13.67 13.87
N GLU A 320 -15.02 14.92 14.21
CA GLU A 320 -13.81 15.24 14.98
C GLU A 320 -13.82 14.60 16.38
N SER A 321 -14.99 14.52 17.03
CA SER A 321 -15.11 13.85 18.33
C SER A 321 -14.97 12.33 18.23
N GLU A 322 -15.59 11.71 17.22
CA GLU A 322 -15.50 10.26 16.99
C GLU A 322 -14.07 9.83 16.60
N ILE A 323 -13.35 10.65 15.81
CA ILE A 323 -11.93 10.40 15.51
C ILE A 323 -11.08 10.45 16.80
N LYS A 324 -11.34 11.44 17.68
CA LYS A 324 -10.63 11.51 18.97
C LYS A 324 -10.90 10.28 19.84
N GLU A 325 -12.15 9.83 19.86
CA GLU A 325 -12.55 8.64 20.60
C GLU A 325 -11.88 7.37 20.04
N ALA A 326 -11.90 7.18 18.72
CA ALA A 326 -11.23 6.06 18.05
C ALA A 326 -9.72 6.04 18.31
N LEU A 327 -9.06 7.21 18.28
CA LEU A 327 -7.63 7.33 18.62
C LEU A 327 -7.37 7.02 20.10
N ALA A 328 -8.23 7.50 21.01
CA ALA A 328 -8.10 7.23 22.44
C ALA A 328 -8.25 5.73 22.75
N PHE A 329 -9.16 5.01 22.07
CA PHE A 329 -9.26 3.55 22.18
C PHE A 329 -7.99 2.83 21.73
N ALA A 330 -7.31 3.36 20.71
CA ALA A 330 -6.01 2.86 20.28
C ALA A 330 -4.85 3.32 21.19
N GLY A 331 -5.11 4.04 22.29
CA GLY A 331 -4.08 4.55 23.20
C GLY A 331 -3.30 5.75 22.67
N VAL A 332 -3.87 6.49 21.71
CA VAL A 332 -3.25 7.67 21.09
C VAL A 332 -4.01 8.93 21.49
N HIS A 333 -3.31 9.89 22.08
CA HIS A 333 -3.88 11.15 22.54
C HIS A 333 -3.29 12.31 21.74
N ILE A 334 -4.12 12.89 20.86
CA ILE A 334 -3.70 13.97 19.97
C ILE A 334 -4.49 15.23 20.32
N ASN A 335 -3.77 16.33 20.47
CA ASN A 335 -4.38 17.63 20.66
C ASN A 335 -4.85 18.16 19.31
N ILE A 336 -6.04 17.79 18.87
CA ILE A 336 -6.64 18.37 17.65
C ILE A 336 -6.90 19.84 17.95
N CYS A 337 -6.06 20.73 17.39
CA CYS A 337 -6.21 22.17 17.55
C CYS A 337 -7.65 22.59 17.22
N PRO A 338 -8.36 23.25 18.14
CA PRO A 338 -9.69 23.74 17.87
C PRO A 338 -9.61 24.77 16.74
N ARG A 339 -10.29 24.49 15.64
CA ARG A 339 -10.42 25.45 14.53
C ARG A 339 -11.02 26.74 15.09
N PRO A 340 -10.52 27.94 14.72
CA PRO A 340 -11.23 29.16 15.04
C PRO A 340 -12.64 29.05 14.46
N ARG A 341 -13.67 29.21 15.32
CA ARG A 341 -15.09 29.01 14.99
C ARG A 341 -15.58 29.83 13.78
N SER A 342 -14.78 30.81 13.32
CA SER A 342 -15.05 31.71 12.20
C SER A 342 -14.39 31.34 10.87
N ALA A 343 -13.47 30.37 10.82
CA ALA A 343 -12.74 30.05 9.58
C ALA A 343 -13.46 28.97 8.77
N MET A 344 -14.04 29.34 7.62
CA MET A 344 -14.71 28.39 6.74
C MET A 344 -13.78 27.25 6.27
N PRO A 345 -14.29 26.00 6.17
CA PRO A 345 -13.58 24.87 5.57
C PRO A 345 -13.21 25.15 4.12
N MET A 346 -11.94 24.93 3.78
CA MET A 346 -11.43 25.08 2.42
C MET A 346 -10.75 23.79 1.98
N LEU A 347 -10.92 23.43 0.72
CA LEU A 347 -10.25 22.30 0.07
C LEU A 347 -9.62 22.75 -1.24
N PRO A 348 -8.47 22.21 -1.67
CA PRO A 348 -7.97 22.38 -3.03
C PRO A 348 -9.06 22.03 -4.06
N LEU A 349 -9.15 22.82 -5.14
CA LEU A 349 -10.18 22.65 -6.17
C LEU A 349 -10.31 21.19 -6.68
N PRO A 350 -9.21 20.47 -7.02
CA PRO A 350 -9.33 19.08 -7.47
C PRO A 350 -9.93 18.14 -6.41
N ILE A 351 -9.61 18.35 -5.12
CA ILE A 351 -10.20 17.56 -4.03
C ILE A 351 -11.69 17.87 -3.88
N ALA A 352 -12.06 19.15 -3.93
CA ALA A 352 -13.47 19.56 -3.82
C ALA A 352 -14.30 18.96 -4.96
N ALA A 353 -13.76 18.95 -6.19
CA ALA A 353 -14.36 18.32 -7.36
C ALA A 353 -14.53 16.81 -7.18
N LEU A 354 -13.47 16.10 -6.76
CA LEU A 354 -13.50 14.66 -6.53
C LEU A 354 -14.49 14.26 -5.42
N MET A 355 -14.51 15.02 -4.33
CA MET A 355 -15.44 14.82 -3.22
C MET A 355 -16.89 15.01 -3.67
N SER A 356 -17.17 16.07 -4.43
CA SER A 356 -18.50 16.34 -4.94
C SER A 356 -18.96 15.26 -5.94
N LEU A 357 -18.06 14.80 -6.81
CA LEU A 357 -18.31 13.65 -7.69
C LEU A 357 -18.68 12.42 -6.86
N SER A 358 -17.87 12.07 -5.86
CA SER A 358 -18.09 10.90 -5.00
C SER A 358 -19.44 10.91 -4.27
N ILE A 359 -19.94 12.10 -3.91
CA ILE A 359 -21.23 12.27 -3.24
C ILE A 359 -22.41 12.16 -4.24
N THR A 360 -22.20 12.58 -5.48
CA THR A 360 -23.25 12.62 -6.52
C THR A 360 -23.44 11.30 -7.26
N VAL A 361 -22.38 10.51 -7.42
CA VAL A 361 -22.47 9.13 -7.91
C VAL A 361 -23.14 8.32 -6.81
N LYS A 362 -24.29 7.69 -7.09
CA LYS A 362 -25.00 6.86 -6.11
C LYS A 362 -24.05 5.77 -5.60
N MET A 363 -23.57 5.92 -4.38
CA MET A 363 -22.60 5.04 -3.72
C MET A 363 -23.09 3.59 -3.57
N GLU A 364 -24.40 3.35 -3.71
CA GLU A 364 -25.03 2.04 -3.51
C GLU A 364 -24.96 1.12 -4.75
N GLU A 365 -24.87 1.66 -5.97
CA GLU A 365 -24.95 0.86 -7.22
C GLU A 365 -23.55 0.41 -7.72
N PHE A 366 -22.45 1.01 -7.22
CA PHE A 366 -21.12 0.85 -7.81
C PHE A 366 -20.00 0.54 -6.80
N SER A 367 -20.03 -0.66 -6.23
CA SER A 367 -19.02 -1.13 -5.25
C SER A 367 -17.57 -1.06 -5.77
N HIS A 368 -17.38 -1.15 -7.09
CA HIS A 368 -16.06 -1.10 -7.73
C HIS A 368 -15.51 0.33 -7.90
N LEU A 369 -16.38 1.29 -8.22
CA LEU A 369 -16.00 2.70 -8.42
C LEU A 369 -15.64 3.37 -7.09
N HIS A 370 -16.35 2.99 -6.03
CA HIS A 370 -16.08 3.45 -4.67
C HIS A 370 -14.64 3.16 -4.22
N GLY A 371 -14.12 1.97 -4.50
CA GLY A 371 -12.75 1.60 -4.09
C GLY A 371 -11.68 2.51 -4.69
N ILE A 372 -11.84 2.94 -5.94
CA ILE A 372 -10.86 3.79 -6.65
C ILE A 372 -11.00 5.25 -6.24
N ILE A 373 -12.23 5.76 -6.18
CA ILE A 373 -12.48 7.14 -5.73
C ILE A 373 -12.04 7.31 -4.26
N SER A 374 -12.39 6.35 -3.40
CA SER A 374 -12.00 6.36 -1.98
C SER A 374 -10.50 6.36 -1.81
N GLN A 375 -9.79 5.48 -2.52
CA GLN A 375 -8.33 5.44 -2.50
C GLN A 375 -7.75 6.76 -3.02
N GLY A 376 -8.34 7.34 -4.07
CA GLY A 376 -8.00 8.64 -4.61
C GLY A 376 -8.04 9.77 -3.60
N ILE A 377 -9.16 9.94 -2.88
CA ILE A 377 -9.25 11.05 -1.94
C ILE A 377 -8.37 10.79 -0.71
N GLU A 378 -8.15 9.53 -0.31
CA GLU A 378 -7.20 9.19 0.76
C GLU A 378 -5.79 9.68 0.40
N ILE A 379 -5.34 9.42 -0.84
CA ILE A 379 -4.05 9.90 -1.34
C ILE A 379 -4.02 11.44 -1.34
N CYS A 380 -5.01 12.10 -1.95
CA CYS A 380 -5.11 13.55 -1.97
C CYS A 380 -5.14 14.18 -0.56
N ALA A 381 -5.79 13.51 0.40
CA ALA A 381 -5.89 13.96 1.79
C ALA A 381 -4.55 13.86 2.52
N THR A 382 -3.79 12.78 2.29
CA THR A 382 -2.44 12.63 2.87
C THR A 382 -1.45 13.68 2.34
N SER A 383 -1.62 14.12 1.08
CA SER A 383 -0.76 15.11 0.45
C SER A 383 -1.13 16.58 0.74
N SER A 384 -2.30 16.85 1.32
CA SER A 384 -2.80 18.20 1.59
C SER A 384 -2.58 18.64 3.05
N SER A 385 -2.68 19.93 3.33
CA SER A 385 -2.52 20.46 4.70
C SER A 385 -3.65 19.96 5.62
N TRP A 386 -3.30 19.65 6.87
CA TRP A 386 -4.29 19.44 7.94
C TRP A 386 -5.20 20.68 8.06
N PRO A 387 -6.54 20.54 8.21
CA PRO A 387 -7.35 19.35 8.53
C PRO A 387 -8.19 18.83 7.34
N THR A 388 -7.57 18.57 6.18
CA THR A 388 -8.30 18.14 4.97
C THR A 388 -9.07 16.82 5.16
N MET A 389 -8.52 15.86 5.91
CA MET A 389 -9.14 14.54 6.08
C MET A 389 -10.39 14.56 6.97
N GLN A 390 -10.46 15.42 8.00
CA GLN A 390 -11.66 15.59 8.82
C GLN A 390 -12.80 16.23 8.02
N ILE A 391 -12.46 17.22 7.18
CA ILE A 391 -13.40 17.88 6.27
C ILE A 391 -13.98 16.85 5.29
N ILE A 392 -13.12 16.03 4.68
CA ILE A 392 -13.51 14.95 3.77
C ILE A 392 -14.44 13.95 4.47
N GLY A 393 -14.06 13.48 5.67
CA GLY A 393 -14.88 12.55 6.45
C GLY A 393 -16.25 13.11 6.83
N ALA A 394 -16.30 14.40 7.19
CA ALA A 394 -17.55 15.10 7.47
C ALA A 394 -18.46 15.22 6.24
N LEU A 395 -17.91 15.42 5.04
CA LEU A 395 -18.69 15.46 3.81
C LEU A 395 -19.23 14.09 3.41
N TRP A 396 -18.42 13.03 3.54
CA TRP A 396 -18.85 11.68 3.20
C TRP A 396 -19.89 11.10 4.18
N SER A 397 -19.70 11.31 5.48
CA SER A 397 -20.65 10.85 6.52
C SER A 397 -22.07 11.41 6.34
N GLN A 398 -22.22 12.58 5.71
CA GLN A 398 -23.54 13.15 5.38
C GLN A 398 -24.35 12.28 4.41
N LYS A 399 -23.69 11.54 3.51
CA LYS A 399 -24.31 10.88 2.36
C LYS A 399 -24.11 9.37 2.34
N ALA A 400 -23.03 8.87 2.93
CA ALA A 400 -22.65 7.46 2.96
C ALA A 400 -22.80 6.87 4.37
N ARG A 401 -24.01 6.92 4.95
CA ARG A 401 -24.28 6.46 6.34
C ARG A 401 -23.87 5.01 6.62
N ARG A 402 -23.95 4.12 5.62
CA ARG A 402 -23.53 2.70 5.74
C ARG A 402 -22.01 2.54 5.89
N TRP A 403 -21.23 3.51 5.46
CA TRP A 403 -19.76 3.48 5.46
C TRP A 403 -19.17 4.36 6.55
N HIS A 404 -19.99 4.86 7.48
CA HIS A 404 -19.58 5.83 8.50
C HIS A 404 -18.37 5.35 9.31
N ASP A 405 -18.42 4.12 9.84
CA ASP A 405 -17.32 3.58 10.65
C ASP A 405 -16.02 3.41 9.85
N PHE A 406 -16.13 3.02 8.57
CA PHE A 406 -14.98 2.96 7.65
C PHE A 406 -14.39 4.34 7.40
N ILE A 407 -15.23 5.37 7.24
CA ILE A 407 -14.80 6.75 7.04
C ILE A 407 -14.07 7.25 8.29
N ILE A 408 -14.65 7.06 9.49
CA ILE A 408 -14.01 7.47 10.76
C ILE A 408 -12.66 6.78 10.94
N LEU A 409 -12.58 5.48 10.68
CA LEU A 409 -11.33 4.73 10.74
C LEU A 409 -10.28 5.28 9.75
N THR A 410 -10.69 5.59 8.50
CA THR A 410 -9.78 6.14 7.48
C THR A 410 -9.28 7.52 7.89
N CYS A 411 -10.16 8.38 8.41
CA CYS A 411 -9.78 9.71 8.88
C CYS A 411 -8.83 9.66 10.09
N SER A 412 -8.97 8.64 10.94
CA SER A 412 -8.12 8.42 12.12
C SER A 412 -6.65 8.11 11.77
N GLN A 413 -6.33 7.80 10.52
CA GLN A 413 -4.94 7.54 10.09
C GLN A 413 -4.16 8.84 9.82
N SER A 414 -4.87 9.94 9.51
CA SER A 414 -4.26 11.21 9.12
C SER A 414 -3.23 11.79 10.10
N PRO A 415 -3.36 11.68 11.44
CA PRO A 415 -2.38 12.27 12.35
C PRO A 415 -1.00 11.63 12.26
N PHE A 416 -0.93 10.34 11.93
CA PHE A 416 0.33 9.58 11.85
C PHE A 416 1.21 9.99 10.67
N THR A 417 0.69 10.77 9.72
CA THR A 417 1.48 11.29 8.58
C THR A 417 2.46 12.39 8.99
N ARG A 418 2.28 13.00 10.17
CA ARG A 418 3.02 14.21 10.58
C ARG A 418 3.55 14.15 12.00
N ASP A 419 2.83 13.50 12.90
CA ASP A 419 3.14 13.52 14.32
C ASP A 419 3.86 12.23 14.75
N ASN A 420 5.18 12.33 14.92
CA ASN A 420 6.01 11.23 15.43
C ASN A 420 5.61 10.82 16.85
N THR A 421 5.04 11.71 17.66
CA THR A 421 4.59 11.38 19.02
C THR A 421 3.37 10.48 18.99
N ALA A 422 2.42 10.73 18.08
CA ALA A 422 1.28 9.86 17.84
C ALA A 422 1.73 8.47 17.34
N VAL A 423 2.74 8.42 16.47
CA VAL A 423 3.34 7.16 15.99
C VAL A 423 3.97 6.38 17.15
N ALA A 424 4.76 7.04 18.00
CA ALA A 424 5.37 6.42 19.18
C ALA A 424 4.31 5.89 20.17
N GLN A 425 3.28 6.68 20.46
CA GLN A 425 2.14 6.25 21.28
C GLN A 425 1.45 5.01 20.71
N LEU A 426 1.21 4.98 19.40
CA LEU A 426 0.59 3.83 18.73
C LEU A 426 1.47 2.57 18.82
N ILE A 427 2.78 2.72 18.60
CA ILE A 427 3.74 1.60 18.72
C ILE A 427 3.72 1.06 20.16
N ARG A 428 3.88 1.92 21.17
CA ARG A 428 3.83 1.53 22.58
C ARG A 428 2.49 0.90 22.97
N SER A 429 1.38 1.39 22.42
CA SER A 429 0.04 0.82 22.61
C SER A 429 -0.12 -0.58 21.99
N CYS A 430 0.49 -0.83 20.83
CA CYS A 430 0.53 -2.17 20.23
C CYS A 430 1.25 -3.17 21.15
N PHE A 431 2.44 -2.83 21.64
CA PHE A 431 3.16 -3.67 22.60
C PHE A 431 2.38 -3.88 23.90
N SER A 432 1.73 -2.83 24.40
CA SER A 432 0.93 -2.91 25.62
C SER A 432 -0.33 -3.77 25.46
N SER A 433 -0.97 -3.72 24.30
CA SER A 433 -2.15 -4.55 24.01
C SER A 433 -1.79 -6.02 23.77
N PHE A 434 -0.62 -6.28 23.18
CA PHE A 434 -0.15 -7.63 22.90
C PHE A 434 0.47 -8.32 24.13
N LEU A 435 1.31 -7.61 24.90
CA LEU A 435 2.08 -8.18 26.01
C LEU A 435 1.53 -7.83 27.40
N GLY A 436 0.66 -6.81 27.50
CA GLY A 436 0.23 -6.19 28.76
C GLY A 436 0.91 -4.84 29.01
N PRO A 437 0.31 -3.96 29.83
CA PRO A 437 0.89 -2.65 30.15
C PRO A 437 2.15 -2.79 30.99
N LEU A 438 3.03 -1.80 30.86
CA LEU A 438 4.19 -1.64 31.74
C LEU A 438 3.80 -0.73 32.90
N VAL A 439 4.01 -1.17 34.14
CA VAL A 439 3.81 -0.35 35.35
C VAL A 439 5.10 -0.36 36.14
N ASP A 440 5.69 0.82 36.38
CA ASP A 440 6.96 0.99 37.08
C ASP A 440 8.10 0.09 36.57
N GLY A 441 8.19 -0.09 35.24
CA GLY A 441 9.22 -0.91 34.61
C GLY A 441 9.02 -2.43 34.75
N ARG A 442 7.83 -2.89 35.16
CA ARG A 442 7.46 -4.31 35.27
C ARG A 442 6.27 -4.66 34.38
N SER A 443 6.17 -5.95 34.03
CA SER A 443 5.07 -6.45 33.20
C SER A 443 3.85 -6.81 34.05
N CYS A 444 2.69 -6.19 33.79
CA CYS A 444 1.44 -6.59 34.43
C CYS A 444 0.79 -7.73 33.65
N SER A 445 0.53 -8.86 34.33
CA SER A 445 -0.19 -9.99 33.73
C SER A 445 -1.67 -9.65 33.57
N VAL A 446 -2.15 -9.63 32.32
CA VAL A 446 -3.55 -9.43 31.96
C VAL A 446 -4.09 -10.72 31.35
N ALA A 447 -5.29 -11.13 31.79
CA ALA A 447 -5.91 -12.40 31.38
C ALA A 447 -6.13 -12.53 29.86
N ASN A 448 -6.34 -11.40 29.18
CA ASN A 448 -6.44 -11.32 27.73
C ASN A 448 -5.15 -10.67 27.21
N ARG A 449 -4.26 -11.44 26.59
CA ARG A 449 -3.06 -10.96 25.89
C ARG A 449 -2.96 -11.62 24.51
N GLY A 450 -2.08 -11.11 23.66
CA GLY A 450 -1.83 -11.68 22.34
C GLY A 450 -2.62 -11.04 21.21
N VAL A 451 -2.71 -11.76 20.09
CA VAL A 451 -3.21 -11.24 18.80
C VAL A 451 -4.66 -10.72 18.90
N ALA A 452 -5.49 -11.38 19.69
CA ALA A 452 -6.90 -11.01 19.87
C ALA A 452 -7.08 -9.60 20.44
N ASN A 453 -6.20 -9.15 21.34
CA ASN A 453 -6.25 -7.78 21.86
C ASN A 453 -5.53 -6.78 20.96
N LEU A 454 -4.47 -7.23 20.28
CA LEU A 454 -3.75 -6.40 19.32
C LEU A 454 -4.63 -6.02 18.12
N LEU A 455 -5.42 -6.96 17.61
CA LEU A 455 -6.26 -6.79 16.42
C LEU A 455 -7.75 -6.55 16.73
N GLY A 456 -8.17 -6.76 17.98
CA GLY A 456 -9.56 -6.67 18.41
C GLY A 456 -10.29 -8.01 18.33
N GLN A 457 -11.30 -8.19 19.19
CA GLN A 457 -12.18 -9.36 19.16
C GLN A 457 -13.51 -8.98 18.51
N SER A 458 -14.01 -9.81 17.59
CA SER A 458 -15.32 -9.62 16.96
C SER A 458 -16.51 -10.02 17.86
N SER A 459 -16.26 -10.31 19.15
CA SER A 459 -17.22 -11.06 19.98
C SER A 459 -18.22 -10.19 20.75
N ASP A 460 -18.18 -8.87 20.63
CA ASP A 460 -19.09 -8.03 21.40
C ASP A 460 -19.84 -7.05 20.48
N GLU A 461 -20.99 -7.51 19.96
CA GLU A 461 -21.89 -6.71 19.12
C GLU A 461 -22.45 -5.45 19.84
N LYS A 462 -22.17 -5.27 21.14
CA LYS A 462 -22.70 -4.17 21.95
C LYS A 462 -21.66 -3.30 22.67
N ALA A 463 -20.37 -3.64 22.64
CA ALA A 463 -19.34 -2.81 23.25
C ALA A 463 -18.79 -1.78 22.23
N HIS A 464 -19.26 -0.54 22.33
CA HIS A 464 -18.74 0.67 21.67
C HIS A 464 -18.55 0.55 20.15
N ARG A 465 -19.46 1.18 19.37
CA ARG A 465 -19.50 1.12 17.89
C ARG A 465 -18.16 1.43 17.18
N LEU A 466 -17.20 2.08 17.83
CA LEU A 466 -15.92 2.54 17.25
C LEU A 466 -14.69 2.13 18.09
N ALA A 467 -14.72 1.01 18.80
CA ALA A 467 -13.53 0.50 19.49
C ALA A 467 -12.48 0.00 18.48
N VAL A 468 -11.47 0.83 18.18
CA VAL A 468 -10.39 0.49 17.24
C VAL A 468 -9.18 -0.06 18.01
N ALA A 469 -8.82 -1.32 17.75
CA ALA A 469 -7.63 -1.93 18.34
C ALA A 469 -6.34 -1.32 17.76
N PRO A 470 -5.28 -1.13 18.57
CA PRO A 470 -4.08 -0.41 18.14
C PRO A 470 -3.30 -1.13 17.03
N GLY A 471 -3.22 -2.47 17.05
CA GLY A 471 -2.54 -3.21 16.00
C GLY A 471 -3.27 -3.17 14.66
N PHE A 472 -4.61 -3.13 14.70
CA PHE A 472 -5.41 -2.93 13.49
C PHE A 472 -5.17 -1.54 12.89
N LEU A 473 -5.15 -0.50 13.74
CA LEU A 473 -4.83 0.87 13.30
C LEU A 473 -3.39 1.00 12.79
N TYR A 474 -2.43 0.31 13.42
CA TYR A 474 -1.04 0.25 12.98
C TYR A 474 -0.90 -0.36 11.59
N MET A 475 -1.51 -1.53 11.33
CA MET A 475 -1.43 -2.17 10.01
C MET A 475 -2.00 -1.30 8.89
N ARG A 476 -3.02 -0.49 9.19
CA ARG A 476 -3.60 0.47 8.24
C ARG A 476 -2.70 1.68 8.02
N SER A 477 -2.09 2.21 9.09
CA SER A 477 -1.39 3.49 9.07
C SER A 477 0.13 3.40 8.84
N CYS A 478 0.76 2.25 9.08
CA CYS A 478 2.22 2.13 9.12
C CYS A 478 2.96 2.52 7.84
N ARG A 479 2.28 2.45 6.68
CA ARG A 479 2.84 2.86 5.39
C ARG A 479 2.77 4.38 5.15
N LEU A 480 2.04 5.10 6.00
CA LEU A 480 1.87 6.54 5.95
C LEU A 480 2.85 7.29 6.87
N PHE A 481 3.66 6.56 7.64
CA PHE A 481 4.59 7.16 8.58
C PHE A 481 5.68 7.94 7.83
N PRO A 482 6.06 9.15 8.32
CA PRO A 482 6.95 10.04 7.59
C PRO A 482 8.40 9.55 7.56
N ASN A 483 8.85 8.82 8.59
CA ASN A 483 10.23 8.38 8.73
C ASN A 483 10.32 6.93 9.24
N ASN A 484 10.70 6.01 8.34
CA ASN A 484 10.87 4.59 8.68
C ASN A 484 12.05 4.32 9.63
N THR A 485 13.09 5.18 9.62
CA THR A 485 14.21 5.05 10.55
C THR A 485 13.75 5.37 11.97
N PHE A 486 12.98 6.45 12.17
CA PHE A 486 12.39 6.78 13.48
C PHE A 486 11.50 5.65 13.99
N VAL A 487 10.64 5.09 13.13
CA VAL A 487 9.77 3.95 13.50
C VAL A 487 10.59 2.74 13.94
N CYS A 488 11.71 2.49 13.28
CA CYS A 488 12.60 1.39 13.63
C CYS A 488 13.29 1.61 14.97
N GLU A 489 13.86 2.80 15.18
CA GLU A 489 14.50 3.20 16.45
C GLU A 489 13.50 3.11 17.62
N GLU A 490 12.29 3.62 17.44
CA GLU A 490 11.21 3.58 18.44
C GLU A 490 10.77 2.14 18.75
N ILE A 491 10.64 1.27 17.74
CA ILE A 491 10.34 -0.15 17.98
C ILE A 491 11.48 -0.83 18.75
N LEU A 492 12.74 -0.56 18.41
CA LEU A 492 13.90 -1.13 19.10
C LEU A 492 14.02 -0.62 20.54
N GLU A 493 13.73 0.66 20.78
CA GLU A 493 13.66 1.24 22.13
C GLU A 493 12.62 0.50 22.99
N VAL A 494 11.39 0.33 22.47
CA VAL A 494 10.34 -0.43 23.19
C VAL A 494 10.73 -1.89 23.41
N VAL A 495 11.42 -2.52 22.46
CA VAL A 495 11.94 -3.89 22.63
C VAL A 495 12.94 -3.97 23.78
N ILE A 496 13.87 -3.02 23.87
CA ILE A 496 14.87 -2.95 24.94
C ILE A 496 14.20 -2.69 26.29
N GLU A 497 13.25 -1.75 26.37
CA GLU A 497 12.44 -1.49 27.57
C GLU A 497 11.73 -2.76 28.06
N ARG A 498 11.14 -3.53 27.14
CA ARG A 498 10.43 -4.79 27.45
C ARG A 498 11.38 -5.91 27.87
N ALA A 499 12.56 -6.00 27.26
CA ALA A 499 13.60 -6.94 27.66
C ALA A 499 14.10 -6.66 29.09
N HIS A 500 14.32 -5.38 29.42
CA HIS A 500 14.70 -4.97 30.78
C HIS A 500 13.61 -5.24 31.80
N ALA A 501 12.35 -4.97 31.47
CA ALA A 501 11.23 -5.27 32.37
C ALA A 501 11.12 -6.77 32.68
N LEU A 502 11.28 -7.62 31.67
CA LEU A 502 11.31 -9.07 31.83
C LEU A 502 12.48 -9.53 32.72
N ALA A 503 13.64 -8.89 32.62
CA ALA A 503 14.79 -9.17 33.47
C ALA A 503 14.54 -8.73 34.93
N ASN A 504 13.90 -7.59 35.14
CA ASN A 504 13.58 -7.05 36.46
C ASN A 504 12.55 -7.90 37.22
N ASP A 505 11.60 -8.52 36.51
CA ASP A 505 10.67 -9.48 37.10
C ASP A 505 11.39 -10.75 37.61
N ARG A 506 12.63 -11.01 37.15
CA ARG A 506 13.48 -12.11 37.64
C ARG A 506 14.43 -11.72 38.77
N SER A 507 14.88 -10.47 38.80
CA SER A 507 15.90 -10.00 39.74
C SER A 507 15.34 -9.64 41.12
N SER A 508 14.07 -9.93 41.41
CA SER A 508 13.41 -9.46 42.63
C SER A 508 14.24 -9.80 43.88
N ASP A 509 14.66 -8.75 44.60
CA ASP A 509 15.40 -8.78 45.87
C ASP A 509 14.50 -9.27 47.04
N ARG A 510 13.55 -10.16 46.75
CA ARG A 510 12.57 -10.67 47.71
C ARG A 510 13.21 -11.78 48.56
N PRO A 511 12.88 -11.84 49.87
CA PRO A 511 13.41 -12.87 50.76
C PRO A 511 13.07 -14.27 50.22
N ALA A 512 14.01 -15.20 50.40
CA ALA A 512 14.04 -16.53 49.77
C ALA A 512 12.77 -17.41 49.93
N ARG A 513 11.83 -17.02 50.81
CA ARG A 513 10.58 -17.73 51.07
C ARG A 513 9.44 -17.41 50.08
N LEU A 514 9.63 -16.47 49.14
CA LEU A 514 8.66 -16.10 48.10
C LEU A 514 9.19 -16.29 46.66
N ARG A 515 10.17 -17.16 46.43
CA ARG A 515 10.69 -17.49 45.08
C ARG A 515 9.71 -18.28 44.19
N SER A 516 8.51 -18.59 44.69
CA SER A 516 7.45 -19.27 43.96
C SER A 516 6.83 -18.44 42.83
N GLU A 517 7.13 -17.14 42.75
CA GLU A 517 6.59 -16.21 41.73
C GLU A 517 7.60 -15.84 40.63
N CYS A 518 8.84 -16.35 40.66
CA CYS A 518 9.82 -16.08 39.60
C CYS A 518 9.38 -16.75 38.29
N LEU A 519 9.28 -15.98 37.21
CA LEU A 519 8.89 -16.48 35.89
C LEU A 519 9.84 -17.60 35.44
N PRO A 520 9.35 -18.81 35.09
CA PRO A 520 10.22 -19.92 34.67
C PRO A 520 11.00 -19.59 33.39
N LEU A 521 12.20 -20.16 33.21
CA LEU A 521 13.10 -19.87 32.07
C LEU A 521 12.41 -20.07 30.71
N SER A 522 11.63 -21.13 30.57
CA SER A 522 10.82 -21.40 29.37
C SER A 522 9.80 -20.29 29.08
N ALA A 523 9.15 -19.75 30.11
CA ALA A 523 8.20 -18.66 29.95
C ALA A 523 8.88 -17.35 29.54
N ALA A 524 10.08 -17.03 30.04
CA ALA A 524 10.81 -15.85 29.55
C ALA A 524 11.29 -16.04 28.11
N SER A 525 11.79 -17.21 27.74
CA SER A 525 12.16 -17.50 26.35
C SER A 525 10.97 -17.28 25.42
N SER A 526 9.80 -17.81 25.78
CA SER A 526 8.58 -17.61 25.00
C SER A 526 8.17 -16.13 24.91
N LEU A 527 8.42 -15.33 25.95
CA LEU A 527 8.10 -13.92 25.95
C LEU A 527 9.09 -13.11 25.10
N VAL A 528 10.38 -13.45 25.13
CA VAL A 528 11.40 -12.88 24.24
C VAL A 528 11.02 -13.11 22.78
N GLU A 529 10.63 -14.34 22.43
CA GLU A 529 10.14 -14.67 21.08
C GLU A 529 8.86 -13.90 20.71
N GLN A 530 7.94 -13.71 21.65
CA GLN A 530 6.73 -12.91 21.44
C GLN A 530 7.04 -11.40 21.22
N ILE A 531 7.92 -10.82 22.03
CA ILE A 531 8.40 -9.44 21.86
C ILE A 531 9.04 -9.29 20.48
N ALA A 532 9.94 -10.21 20.14
CA ALA A 532 10.69 -10.15 18.90
C ALA A 532 9.84 -10.39 17.66
N SER A 533 8.88 -11.33 17.72
CA SER A 533 7.95 -11.59 16.61
C SER A 533 7.00 -10.43 16.36
N LEU A 534 6.50 -9.76 17.41
CA LEU A 534 5.72 -8.54 17.24
C LEU A 534 6.56 -7.43 16.60
N ALA A 535 7.76 -7.17 17.12
CA ALA A 535 8.66 -6.16 16.57
C ALA A 535 8.99 -6.45 15.09
N ALA A 536 9.36 -7.69 14.77
CA ALA A 536 9.68 -8.11 13.42
C ALA A 536 8.50 -7.92 12.46
N THR A 537 7.30 -8.34 12.85
CA THR A 537 6.10 -8.14 12.02
C THR A 537 5.79 -6.67 11.82
N MET A 538 5.89 -5.83 12.86
CA MET A 538 5.68 -4.38 12.75
C MET A 538 6.69 -3.73 11.78
N LEU A 539 7.99 -4.01 11.95
CA LEU A 539 9.05 -3.49 11.07
C LEU A 539 8.83 -3.88 9.59
N CYS A 540 8.41 -5.12 9.35
CA CYS A 540 8.13 -5.60 8.00
C CYS A 540 6.94 -4.88 7.35
N HIS A 541 5.91 -4.52 8.12
CA HIS A 541 4.74 -3.81 7.60
C HIS A 541 5.02 -2.33 7.33
N ALA A 542 5.86 -1.68 8.15
CA ALA A 542 6.20 -0.26 8.00
C ALA A 542 7.08 0.01 6.77
N GLY A 543 8.19 -0.70 6.61
CA GLY A 543 9.20 -0.37 5.60
C GLY A 543 9.66 -1.52 4.69
N GLY A 544 9.12 -2.72 4.88
CA GLY A 544 9.41 -3.90 4.07
C GLY A 544 10.90 -4.19 3.91
N VAL A 545 11.30 -4.68 2.74
CA VAL A 545 12.67 -5.14 2.44
C VAL A 545 13.71 -4.04 2.62
N ASN A 546 13.38 -2.80 2.27
CA ASN A 546 14.31 -1.68 2.34
C ASN A 546 14.66 -1.33 3.78
N LEU A 547 13.66 -1.30 4.68
CA LEU A 547 13.90 -1.06 6.09
C LEU A 547 14.66 -2.22 6.74
N ILE A 548 14.33 -3.47 6.41
CA ILE A 548 15.08 -4.63 6.93
C ILE A 548 16.53 -4.64 6.46
N ARG A 549 16.79 -4.24 5.21
CA ARG A 549 18.16 -4.03 4.75
C ARG A 549 18.89 -2.97 5.58
N LEU A 550 18.28 -1.81 5.81
CA LEU A 550 18.85 -0.75 6.65
C LEU A 550 19.06 -1.20 8.09
N LEU A 551 18.17 -2.03 8.62
CA LEU A 551 18.26 -2.63 9.94
C LEU A 551 19.55 -3.45 10.09
N TYR A 552 19.84 -4.35 9.14
CA TYR A 552 21.06 -5.16 9.14
C TYR A 552 22.35 -4.36 8.88
N GLU A 553 22.31 -3.45 7.89
CA GLU A 553 23.51 -2.75 7.41
C GLU A 553 23.91 -1.55 8.28
N GLN A 554 22.95 -0.89 8.93
CA GLN A 554 23.18 0.40 9.58
C GLN A 554 22.59 0.47 10.99
N ILE A 555 21.27 0.29 11.15
CA ILE A 555 20.59 0.62 12.41
C ILE A 555 21.05 -0.30 13.55
N MET A 556 21.08 -1.63 13.32
CA MET A 556 21.51 -2.58 14.36
C MET A 556 23.01 -2.43 14.71
N PRO A 557 23.94 -2.35 13.74
CA PRO A 557 25.33 -2.01 14.06
C PRO A 557 25.49 -0.69 14.80
N THR A 558 24.78 0.38 14.38
CA THR A 558 24.84 1.68 15.05
C THR A 558 24.34 1.59 16.49
N LEU A 559 23.23 0.89 16.75
CA LEU A 559 22.71 0.66 18.10
C LEU A 559 23.73 -0.05 19.01
N LEU A 560 24.39 -1.09 18.50
CA LEU A 560 25.42 -1.85 19.24
C LEU A 560 26.71 -1.04 19.47
N LEU A 561 27.04 -0.13 18.54
CA LEU A 561 28.18 0.78 18.64
C LEU A 561 27.90 1.99 19.54
N SER A 562 26.67 2.51 19.53
CA SER A 562 26.28 3.72 20.26
C SER A 562 25.87 3.44 21.71
N GLY A 563 26.13 2.23 22.22
CA GLY A 563 25.56 1.72 23.47
C GLY A 563 25.55 2.78 24.57
N GLY A 564 24.35 3.01 25.09
CA GLY A 564 23.97 4.24 25.75
C GLY A 564 24.86 4.61 26.93
N GLU A 565 25.34 5.84 26.93
CA GLU A 565 25.66 6.53 28.17
C GLU A 565 24.42 6.50 29.07
N ALA A 566 24.42 5.59 30.05
CA ALA A 566 23.72 5.68 31.32
C ALA A 566 22.42 6.51 31.34
N LYS A 567 21.34 6.05 30.70
CA LYS A 567 20.00 6.64 30.88
C LYS A 567 18.91 5.72 31.43
N LEU A 568 19.15 4.41 31.52
CA LEU A 568 18.40 3.52 32.42
C LEU A 568 19.40 2.90 33.39
N GLY A 569 19.19 3.11 34.69
CA GLY A 569 20.12 2.74 35.76
C GLY A 569 20.64 1.31 35.63
N SER A 570 21.93 1.13 36.00
CA SER A 570 22.73 -0.09 35.83
C SER A 570 21.91 -1.38 35.80
N GLY A 571 21.47 -1.80 34.61
CA GLY A 571 20.78 -3.06 34.43
C GLY A 571 21.73 -4.19 34.81
N GLY A 572 21.34 -5.03 35.76
CA GLY A 572 22.16 -6.18 36.17
C GLY A 572 22.47 -7.12 34.99
N MET A 573 23.44 -8.01 35.15
CA MET A 573 23.90 -8.95 34.10
C MET A 573 22.77 -9.67 33.34
N VAL A 574 21.66 -9.98 34.01
CA VAL A 574 20.47 -10.63 33.41
C VAL A 574 19.77 -9.72 32.39
N CYS A 575 19.70 -8.41 32.64
CA CYS A 575 19.14 -7.41 31.73
C CYS A 575 19.89 -7.42 30.38
N SER A 576 21.22 -7.31 30.44
CA SER A 576 22.07 -7.31 29.26
C SER A 576 21.95 -8.60 28.44
N ILE A 577 21.85 -9.75 29.11
CA ILE A 577 21.68 -11.04 28.42
C ILE A 577 20.33 -11.10 27.68
N ILE A 578 19.23 -10.75 28.34
CA ILE A 578 17.89 -10.80 27.72
C ILE A 578 17.79 -9.78 26.57
N GLU A 579 18.38 -8.61 26.73
CA GLU A 579 18.47 -7.59 25.68
C GLU A 579 19.15 -8.14 24.42
N GLY A 580 20.35 -8.74 24.56
CA GLY A 580 21.08 -9.30 23.43
C GLY A 580 20.34 -10.43 22.72
N TYR A 581 19.73 -11.36 23.47
CA TYR A 581 18.85 -12.38 22.90
C TYR A 581 17.68 -11.78 22.11
N THR A 582 16.99 -10.80 22.70
CA THR A 582 15.80 -10.21 22.08
C THR A 582 16.16 -9.47 20.78
N LEU A 583 17.25 -8.69 20.77
CA LEU A 583 17.72 -8.01 19.56
C LEU A 583 18.11 -8.99 18.44
N ALA A 584 18.75 -10.12 18.77
CA ALA A 584 19.09 -11.15 17.80
C ALA A 584 17.85 -11.79 17.17
N TYR A 585 16.83 -12.11 18.00
CA TYR A 585 15.54 -12.60 17.50
C TYR A 585 14.83 -11.57 16.61
N VAL A 586 14.80 -10.30 17.00
CA VAL A 586 14.18 -9.23 16.19
C VAL A 586 14.83 -9.17 14.81
N LEU A 587 16.15 -9.14 14.75
CA LEU A 587 16.88 -9.02 13.49
C LEU A 587 16.59 -10.21 12.58
N LEU A 588 16.73 -11.42 13.12
CA LEU A 588 16.62 -12.65 12.34
C LEU A 588 15.17 -12.94 11.91
N PHE A 589 14.18 -12.75 12.79
CA PHE A 589 12.77 -12.88 12.41
C PHE A 589 12.37 -11.85 11.36
N SER A 590 12.88 -10.61 11.45
CA SER A 590 12.64 -9.59 10.43
C SER A 590 13.25 -9.94 9.07
N GLY A 591 14.42 -10.58 9.06
CA GLY A 591 15.01 -11.11 7.83
C GLY A 591 14.19 -12.28 7.27
N ALA A 592 13.77 -13.21 8.13
CA ALA A 592 13.06 -14.43 7.73
C ALA A 592 11.67 -14.15 7.15
N THR A 593 10.95 -13.16 7.67
CA THR A 593 9.66 -12.70 7.13
C THR A 593 9.78 -12.08 5.74
N VAL A 594 10.91 -11.46 5.42
CA VAL A 594 11.14 -10.79 4.13
C VAL A 594 11.76 -11.73 3.09
N TRP A 595 12.78 -12.49 3.47
CA TRP A 595 13.55 -13.32 2.54
C TRP A 595 13.16 -14.81 2.56
N GLY A 596 12.31 -15.22 3.49
CA GLY A 596 11.93 -16.61 3.69
C GLY A 596 13.03 -17.43 4.39
N VAL A 597 12.59 -18.56 4.95
CA VAL A 597 13.43 -19.45 5.77
C VAL A 597 14.23 -20.46 4.92
N GLY A 598 13.67 -20.87 3.77
CA GLY A 598 14.25 -21.87 2.89
C GLY A 598 15.03 -21.32 1.69
N GLU A 599 15.34 -22.21 0.74
CA GLU A 599 15.88 -21.83 -0.55
C GLU A 599 14.88 -20.92 -1.29
N THR A 600 15.36 -19.78 -1.77
CA THR A 600 14.52 -18.86 -2.54
C THR A 600 14.22 -19.49 -3.90
N SER A 601 12.96 -19.42 -4.32
CA SER A 601 12.55 -19.82 -5.67
C SER A 601 13.46 -19.21 -6.76
N PRO A 602 13.82 -19.97 -7.82
CA PRO A 602 14.75 -19.55 -8.88
C PRO A 602 14.45 -18.18 -9.51
N ALA A 603 13.20 -17.73 -9.49
CA ALA A 603 12.81 -16.42 -10.02
C ALA A 603 13.05 -15.25 -9.06
N TYR A 604 13.06 -15.51 -7.76
CA TYR A 604 13.45 -14.53 -6.74
C TYR A 604 14.96 -14.55 -6.50
N THR A 605 15.66 -15.60 -6.95
CA THR A 605 17.10 -15.75 -6.80
C THR A 605 17.83 -14.51 -7.31
N LEU A 606 17.59 -14.04 -8.54
CA LEU A 606 18.38 -12.93 -9.08
C LEU A 606 18.19 -11.59 -8.32
N ILE A 607 16.98 -11.30 -7.83
CA ILE A 607 16.62 -10.00 -7.22
C ILE A 607 16.82 -10.01 -5.70
N TYR A 608 16.49 -11.12 -5.02
CA TYR A 608 16.48 -11.21 -3.56
C TYR A 608 17.67 -12.00 -2.99
N THR A 609 18.21 -13.03 -3.66
CA THR A 609 19.40 -13.73 -3.08
C THR A 609 20.65 -12.88 -3.19
N SER A 610 20.86 -12.17 -4.30
CA SER A 610 22.00 -11.26 -4.45
C SER A 610 21.96 -10.13 -3.40
N LYS A 611 20.76 -9.69 -3.01
CA LYS A 611 20.54 -8.70 -1.96
C LYS A 611 20.66 -9.31 -0.56
N ARG A 612 20.04 -10.46 -0.29
CA ARG A 612 20.12 -11.19 0.99
C ARG A 612 21.56 -11.51 1.32
N GLN A 613 22.28 -12.15 0.40
CA GLN A 613 23.69 -12.50 0.53
C GLN A 613 24.52 -11.27 0.92
N ARG A 614 24.42 -10.17 0.15
CA ARG A 614 25.18 -8.94 0.42
C ARG A 614 24.87 -8.36 1.80
N VAL A 615 23.61 -8.33 2.20
CA VAL A 615 23.17 -7.76 3.49
C VAL A 615 23.63 -8.63 4.65
N LEU A 616 23.45 -9.95 4.54
CA LEU A 616 23.89 -10.91 5.55
C LEU A 616 25.41 -10.94 5.68
N ASP A 617 26.14 -10.94 4.56
CA ASP A 617 27.61 -10.86 4.52
C ASP A 617 28.12 -9.64 5.28
N ARG A 618 27.53 -8.46 5.03
CA ARG A 618 27.95 -7.21 5.68
C ARG A 618 27.74 -7.27 7.19
N HIS A 619 26.61 -7.82 7.64
CA HIS A 619 26.30 -7.92 9.05
C HIS A 619 27.18 -8.96 9.78
N LEU A 620 27.42 -10.12 9.15
CA LEU A 620 28.33 -11.15 9.66
C LEU A 620 29.79 -10.70 9.64
N GLU A 621 30.21 -9.93 8.63
CA GLU A 621 31.53 -9.33 8.56
C GLU A 621 31.74 -8.29 9.66
N PHE A 622 30.72 -7.48 9.97
CA PHE A 622 30.72 -6.61 11.14
C PHE A 622 30.93 -7.42 12.43
N MET A 623 30.14 -8.49 12.64
CA MET A 623 30.30 -9.35 13.82
C MET A 623 31.70 -9.96 13.93
N ALA A 624 32.23 -10.51 12.82
CA ALA A 624 33.57 -11.08 12.79
C ALA A 624 34.64 -10.06 13.17
N ARG A 625 34.56 -8.83 12.64
CA ARG A 625 35.52 -7.75 12.94
C ARG A 625 35.47 -7.32 14.40
N VAL A 626 34.29 -7.28 15.01
CA VAL A 626 34.15 -6.99 16.44
C VAL A 626 34.76 -8.12 17.28
N MET A 627 34.49 -9.39 16.94
CA MET A 627 35.07 -10.55 17.64
C MET A 627 36.61 -10.63 17.51
N GLU A 628 37.17 -10.11 16.41
CA GLU A 628 38.62 -9.97 16.23
C GLU A 628 39.23 -8.81 17.05
N GLY A 629 38.41 -7.94 17.65
CA GLY A 629 38.86 -6.75 18.38
C GLY A 629 39.15 -5.55 17.47
N ASN A 630 38.75 -5.59 16.20
CA ASN A 630 39.00 -4.50 15.24
C ASN A 630 38.02 -3.32 15.41
N ILE A 631 36.94 -3.50 16.17
CA ILE A 631 35.88 -2.52 16.39
C ILE A 631 35.55 -2.54 17.88
N VAL A 632 35.54 -1.36 18.51
CA VAL A 632 35.13 -1.17 19.91
C VAL A 632 33.62 -0.93 19.93
N LEU A 633 32.90 -1.67 20.78
CA LEU A 633 31.46 -1.53 20.97
C LEU A 633 31.14 -0.54 22.09
N GLY A 634 29.96 0.09 22.00
CA GLY A 634 29.39 0.86 23.11
C GLY A 634 28.47 0.03 24.02
N CYS A 635 27.93 -1.10 23.53
CA CYS A 635 27.11 -1.99 24.35
C CYS A 635 27.95 -2.85 25.31
N GLY A 636 27.36 -3.30 26.41
CA GLY A 636 28.04 -4.14 27.40
C GLY A 636 28.43 -5.51 26.84
N ASP A 637 29.54 -6.07 27.32
CA ASP A 637 30.08 -7.36 26.85
C ASP A 637 29.06 -8.51 26.94
N ALA A 638 28.23 -8.51 28.00
CA ALA A 638 27.16 -9.48 28.16
C ALA A 638 26.06 -9.37 27.08
N THR A 639 25.67 -8.15 26.69
CA THR A 639 24.69 -7.90 25.61
C THR A 639 25.28 -8.35 24.27
N TRP A 640 26.53 -8.00 24.00
CA TRP A 640 27.21 -8.39 22.78
C TRP A 640 27.35 -9.91 22.64
N ARG A 641 27.87 -10.57 23.67
CA ARG A 641 28.09 -12.02 23.66
C ARG A 641 26.76 -12.77 23.48
N SER A 642 25.71 -12.38 24.21
CA SER A 642 24.38 -13.01 24.08
C SER A 642 23.77 -12.78 22.70
N TYR A 643 23.90 -11.58 22.13
CA TYR A 643 23.47 -11.27 20.77
C TYR A 643 24.12 -12.19 19.72
N VAL A 644 25.45 -12.28 19.72
CA VAL A 644 26.19 -13.09 18.74
C VAL A 644 25.85 -14.58 18.87
N LEU A 645 25.85 -15.11 20.09
CA LEU A 645 25.54 -16.52 20.33
C LEU A 645 24.11 -16.86 19.88
N CYS A 646 23.15 -16.01 20.22
CA CYS A 646 21.77 -16.19 19.78
C CYS A 646 21.63 -16.12 18.26
N PHE A 647 22.20 -15.08 17.64
CA PHE A 647 22.06 -14.86 16.22
C PHE A 647 22.67 -16.00 15.39
N VAL A 648 23.88 -16.46 15.74
CA VAL A 648 24.52 -17.58 15.04
C VAL A 648 23.77 -18.89 15.29
N ASN A 649 23.32 -19.14 16.52
CA ASN A 649 22.50 -20.32 16.81
C ASN A 649 21.22 -20.35 15.98
N LEU A 650 20.55 -19.19 15.85
CA LEU A 650 19.36 -19.06 15.00
C LEU A 650 19.69 -19.21 13.51
N LEU A 651 20.84 -18.72 13.03
CA LEU A 651 21.27 -18.95 11.65
C LEU A 651 21.43 -20.44 11.35
N VAL A 652 22.04 -21.20 12.27
CA VAL A 652 22.30 -22.63 12.11
C VAL A 652 21.02 -23.47 12.25
N SER A 653 20.15 -23.13 13.21
CA SER A 653 18.98 -23.94 13.55
C SER A 653 17.69 -23.54 12.82
N PHE A 654 17.48 -22.24 12.57
CA PHE A 654 16.24 -21.71 12.01
C PHE A 654 16.35 -21.42 10.51
N VAL A 655 17.45 -20.81 10.04
CA VAL A 655 17.65 -20.45 8.61
C VAL A 655 18.94 -21.04 8.01
N PRO A 656 19.14 -22.37 8.08
CA PRO A 656 20.40 -23.01 7.65
C PRO A 656 20.73 -22.75 6.18
N ALA A 657 19.72 -22.56 5.33
CA ALA A 657 19.88 -22.28 3.90
C ALA A 657 20.60 -20.96 3.61
N TRP A 658 20.73 -20.05 4.58
CA TRP A 658 21.42 -18.77 4.41
C TRP A 658 22.94 -18.89 4.59
N VAL A 659 23.40 -19.88 5.35
CA VAL A 659 24.82 -20.06 5.70
C VAL A 659 25.72 -20.30 4.47
N PRO A 660 25.34 -21.14 3.48
CA PRO A 660 26.15 -21.36 2.27
C PRO A 660 26.38 -20.10 1.42
N GLU A 661 25.54 -19.07 1.57
CA GLU A 661 25.66 -17.82 0.81
C GLU A 661 26.77 -16.92 1.33
N VAL A 662 27.18 -17.11 2.59
CA VAL A 662 28.14 -16.25 3.28
C VAL A 662 29.56 -16.51 2.79
N LYS A 663 30.38 -15.46 2.73
CA LYS A 663 31.81 -15.60 2.41
C LYS A 663 32.53 -16.55 3.37
N LEU A 664 33.31 -17.48 2.81
CA LEU A 664 34.12 -18.47 3.54
C LEU A 664 34.98 -17.85 4.66
N ASN A 665 35.71 -16.76 4.34
CA ASN A 665 36.57 -16.08 5.29
C ASN A 665 35.79 -15.55 6.50
N THR A 666 34.57 -15.03 6.29
CA THR A 666 33.72 -14.54 7.38
C THR A 666 33.26 -15.69 8.29
N LEU A 667 32.85 -16.82 7.72
CA LEU A 667 32.47 -18.02 8.48
C LEU A 667 33.64 -18.56 9.32
N GLN A 668 34.84 -18.65 8.75
CA GLN A 668 36.05 -19.08 9.47
C GLN A 668 36.39 -18.17 10.65
N LYS A 669 36.31 -16.85 10.45
CA LYS A 669 36.57 -15.84 11.50
C LYS A 669 35.57 -15.96 12.65
N LEU A 670 34.28 -16.05 12.34
CA LEU A 670 33.23 -16.26 13.34
C LEU A 670 33.43 -17.56 14.12
N ALA A 671 33.67 -18.68 13.42
CA ALA A 671 33.93 -19.97 14.06
C ALA A 671 35.16 -19.92 14.99
N SER A 672 36.22 -19.21 14.59
CA SER A 672 37.40 -19.01 15.44
C SER A 672 37.09 -18.20 16.70
N GLY A 673 36.21 -17.20 16.58
CA GLY A 673 35.77 -16.38 17.71
C GLY A 673 34.89 -17.16 18.67
N LEU A 674 33.96 -17.98 18.16
CA LEU A 674 33.11 -18.85 18.96
C LEU A 674 33.92 -19.88 19.75
N ARG A 675 35.00 -20.43 19.17
CA ARG A 675 35.92 -21.30 19.92
C ARG A 675 36.66 -20.59 21.04
N ARG A 676 37.10 -19.35 20.82
CA ARG A 676 37.69 -18.52 21.88
C ARG A 676 36.70 -18.27 23.03
N TRP A 677 35.41 -18.39 22.75
CA TRP A 677 34.34 -18.31 23.73
C TRP A 677 33.91 -19.67 24.31
N HIS A 678 34.61 -20.75 23.98
CA HIS A 678 34.29 -22.14 24.35
C HIS A 678 32.99 -22.70 23.76
N GLU A 679 32.50 -22.13 22.66
CA GLU A 679 31.29 -22.57 21.95
C GLU A 679 31.68 -23.39 20.70
N GLY A 680 32.36 -24.51 20.94
CA GLY A 680 32.95 -25.37 19.90
C GLY A 680 31.91 -26.04 19.00
N ASP A 681 30.81 -26.52 19.59
CA ASP A 681 29.74 -27.21 18.86
C ASP A 681 29.05 -26.28 17.87
N LEU A 682 28.71 -25.06 18.31
CA LEU A 682 28.10 -24.05 17.45
C LEU A 682 29.06 -23.62 16.32
N ALA A 683 30.36 -23.51 16.62
CA ALA A 683 31.38 -23.22 15.62
C ALA A 683 31.51 -24.33 14.56
N LEU A 684 31.40 -25.61 14.97
CA LEU A 684 31.41 -26.75 14.06
C LEU A 684 30.15 -26.76 13.19
N SER A 685 28.95 -26.64 13.77
CA SER A 685 27.70 -26.63 13.01
C SER A 685 27.64 -25.48 11.99
N LEU A 686 28.17 -24.29 12.33
CA LEU A 686 28.27 -23.17 11.39
C LEU A 686 29.17 -23.52 10.20
N LEU A 687 30.30 -24.18 10.42
CA LEU A 687 31.22 -24.57 9.36
C LEU A 687 30.67 -25.73 8.52
N GLU A 688 30.00 -26.71 9.12
CA GLU A 688 29.36 -27.82 8.40
C GLU A 688 28.32 -27.32 7.40
N LEU A 689 27.50 -26.34 7.80
CA LEU A 689 26.49 -25.72 6.93
C LEU A 689 27.09 -24.80 5.85
N GLY A 690 28.36 -24.40 5.94
CA GLY A 690 29.06 -23.62 4.92
C GLY A 690 29.33 -24.37 3.61
N GLY A 691 29.05 -25.67 3.56
CA GLY A 691 29.16 -26.52 2.37
C GLY A 691 30.59 -26.93 2.01
N ALA A 692 30.80 -27.37 0.76
CA ALA A 692 32.09 -27.94 0.33
C ALA A 692 33.31 -27.00 0.52
N LYS A 693 33.08 -25.68 0.60
CA LYS A 693 34.11 -24.65 0.74
C LYS A 693 34.73 -24.59 2.15
N THR A 694 34.00 -25.05 3.18
CA THR A 694 34.44 -25.02 4.59
C THR A 694 35.01 -26.35 5.08
N VAL A 695 34.96 -27.42 4.27
CA VAL A 695 35.34 -28.79 4.66
C VAL A 695 36.77 -28.88 5.23
N THR A 696 37.74 -28.18 4.64
CA THR A 696 39.12 -28.13 5.16
C THR A 696 39.17 -27.53 6.57
N SER A 697 38.44 -26.44 6.80
CA SER A 697 38.31 -25.84 8.12
C SER A 697 37.57 -26.74 9.09
N VAL A 698 36.53 -27.47 8.69
CA VAL A 698 35.85 -28.46 9.55
C VAL A 698 36.83 -29.56 9.98
N VAL A 699 37.63 -30.10 9.06
CA VAL A 699 38.64 -31.14 9.37
C VAL A 699 39.71 -30.63 10.32
N GLU A 700 40.27 -29.44 10.08
CA GLU A 700 41.23 -28.80 11.00
C GLU A 700 40.65 -28.54 12.39
N SER A 701 39.32 -28.43 12.48
CA SER A 701 38.60 -28.15 13.71
C SER A 701 38.30 -29.38 14.55
N LEU A 702 38.23 -30.55 13.92
CA LEU A 702 38.07 -31.84 14.59
C LEU A 702 39.42 -32.41 15.05
N LEU A 703 40.53 -31.92 14.49
CA LEU A 703 41.89 -32.37 14.78
C LEU A 703 42.59 -31.57 15.89
N ARG A 704 41.99 -30.48 16.37
CA ARG A 704 42.45 -29.66 17.50
C ARG A 704 41.45 -29.77 18.64
#